data_AF-A0A8H4ZI82-F1
#
_entry.id   AF-A0A8H4ZI82-F1
#
_cell.length_a   1.000
_cell.length_b   1.000
_cell.length_c   1.000
_cell.angle_alpha   90.00
_cell.angle_beta   90.00
_cell.angle_gamma   90.00
#
_symmetry.space_group_name_H-M   'P 1'
#
loop_
_entity.id
_entity.type
_entity.pdbx_description
1 polymer ?
#
loop_
_entity_poly.entity_id
_entity_poly.type
_entity_poly.pdbx_seq_one_letter_code
_entity_poly.pdbx_strand_id
1 'polypeptide(L)'
;MGDQNHQMPRDQTPLEIITQHVKHKNNLPKTGSVPWHMAPEFPHSSELMSIDPAPLPPPPIVKELSERDAKNAYLEFQYITNRFEGTELLRQAVNCFKNKPRMMEGDRDNFYIYTQVHVQGYLFARSGAACRIAFSTERSPTKVEWKQSNRLTAGTLIALSPKDDNFNSQCYVAVVAARYIVGGLEPDPADNEGKDTPPRIEIFWSDCNNAVFDPSIEMVMLEAKGGYFETVRHAMVGLQHAAMFDSKFDKYIIHESNTEHTTAYLAHTPGQTPRIPDRADHLDPSQREALERMTHKELAVIQGPPGTGKTFTSVVAIESYVQTLKARREEKKKDIPPVVVAAQTNHALDQLLDRLSVFEAVIVRLGGRTEDEAIEERTLFNLKSKKGKGGGGIGGEPARRKVLGTIETLLSECFPAFLIPAEEFHREGLLSDAQYKSLDDDEWESATLVNRDDGTEIECRIAHWLQVIEDDTTVDIRPPQNQVENPAKDDAPDETQQENQKERLKGAFFPMKFNVTGALPTALSKQASWVHRARRLLKMNQDLYKIKPNERGMVYRLLREELIRARAQKFPQLLKEYQEACDDIKVSRWEFDVRLITSERIEIVGCTTTGLSKYRGMIAALKPRILMIEEAAETREANISSALYPSLDQVVLVGDHQQLVPSVDVRELGRDPYNMHVSLFERLVKLKLPYSMLRVQRRMVPAIREVVNAFYPKLTDHCSVYDPDNRPPIPGMGGKSLWWFDHEGQEMQNVNDFSFSNPDEADMIVGFVRYLVQNGVDPERITILTFYKGQVALITERLRRDLYLEIKNPLKKWSVRTVDGFQGEENDVILLSLVRTVGPGFIGNANRANVGTSRARCGMYVFGNSQTLVRDENSEAYGTWRKVIDVFERRQCIDNCLPVTCHNHGTRTNLKNASGWKYIPGGGCDKGCESTCAKGHPCKLTCHKFDHSEVKCLDKCEEVLKCGHSCESLCWQPCQCPPRCDEAPKMKLPLRPSPLPARAPKRPNNRHQSRSNRTSSGGPSHQTSPTGRSDPFEAQSPRAQTPTHMAQARKHCLDPTSEEIMEGGYYAETIQQVRQTTGNTITTTAVLESFADTSKESSRRQNWSPEKLAKKDKELADDAKAKRRQKSPESIHISGIWHRTTTSDALHRRREEKVETHWSMEVSTCKEAEPSRGKPAKSGTEIGLESSMDDGAQEDKAEDDEDEDEEEDDDLISFD
;
A
#
# COMPACT_ATOMS: atom_id res chain seq x y z
N MET A 1 -7.84 41.16 -9.65
CA MET A 1 -7.57 41.49 -11.08
C MET A 1 -8.74 40.99 -11.91
N GLY A 2 -8.96 41.53 -13.12
CA GLY A 2 -10.23 41.35 -13.84
C GLY A 2 -10.50 39.92 -14.35
N ASP A 3 -11.78 39.56 -14.43
CA ASP A 3 -12.24 38.28 -14.96
C ASP A 3 -11.83 38.04 -16.42
N GLN A 4 -11.37 36.81 -16.69
CA GLN A 4 -11.40 36.22 -18.02
C GLN A 4 -11.99 34.80 -17.91
N ASN A 5 -13.08 34.57 -18.65
CA ASN A 5 -13.80 33.30 -18.71
C ASN A 5 -12.87 32.10 -18.93
N HIS A 6 -12.66 31.30 -17.88
CA HIS A 6 -11.97 30.00 -17.96
C HIS A 6 -12.95 28.83 -18.07
N GLN A 7 -14.04 29.01 -18.84
CA GLN A 7 -14.72 27.86 -19.43
C GLN A 7 -13.74 27.21 -20.42
N MET A 8 -13.38 25.95 -20.18
CA MET A 8 -12.48 25.21 -21.09
C MET A 8 -13.04 25.19 -22.52
N PRO A 9 -12.21 25.43 -23.55
CA PRO A 9 -12.48 24.87 -24.86
C PRO A 9 -12.64 23.35 -24.70
N ARG A 10 -13.73 22.78 -25.22
CA ARG A 10 -13.96 21.32 -25.19
C ARG A 10 -12.85 20.55 -25.94
N ASP A 11 -12.12 21.28 -26.76
CA ASP A 11 -11.11 20.83 -27.72
C ASP A 11 -9.69 20.71 -27.15
N GLN A 12 -9.44 21.01 -25.86
CA GLN A 12 -8.13 20.78 -25.22
C GLN A 12 -7.59 19.36 -25.52
N THR A 13 -6.33 19.28 -25.87
CA THR A 13 -5.63 18.03 -26.21
C THR A 13 -5.25 17.23 -24.96
N PRO A 14 -5.01 15.91 -25.09
CA PRO A 14 -4.46 15.10 -23.99
C PRO A 14 -3.16 15.67 -23.41
N LEU A 15 -2.28 16.22 -24.26
CA LEU A 15 -1.00 16.80 -23.85
C LEU A 15 -1.17 18.05 -22.99
N GLU A 16 -2.11 18.94 -23.32
CA GLU A 16 -2.41 20.13 -22.51
C GLU A 16 -2.96 19.74 -21.13
N ILE A 17 -3.91 18.80 -21.07
CA ILE A 17 -4.51 18.31 -19.81
C ILE A 17 -3.44 17.67 -18.91
N ILE A 18 -2.56 16.85 -19.48
CA ILE A 18 -1.45 16.22 -18.73
C ILE A 18 -0.43 17.28 -18.28
N THR A 19 -0.09 18.25 -19.13
CA THR A 19 0.88 19.31 -18.80
C THR A 19 0.35 20.24 -17.71
N GLN A 20 -0.93 20.64 -17.78
CA GLN A 20 -1.59 21.44 -16.74
C GLN A 20 -1.59 20.73 -15.38
N HIS A 21 -1.71 19.40 -15.37
CA HIS A 21 -1.66 18.61 -14.15
C HIS A 21 -0.24 18.44 -13.60
N VAL A 22 0.72 17.98 -14.42
CA VAL A 22 2.09 17.72 -13.95
C VAL A 22 2.81 19.03 -13.56
N LYS A 23 2.61 20.11 -14.33
CA LYS A 23 3.28 21.41 -14.09
C LYS A 23 2.46 22.38 -13.23
N HIS A 24 1.42 21.91 -12.54
CA HIS A 24 0.54 22.71 -11.67
C HIS A 24 1.33 23.61 -10.69
N LYS A 25 2.39 23.04 -10.10
CA LYS A 25 3.32 23.69 -9.14
C LYS A 25 3.99 24.96 -9.65
N ASN A 26 4.20 25.09 -10.96
CA ASN A 26 5.13 26.07 -11.52
C ASN A 26 4.50 27.47 -11.70
N ASN A 27 3.22 27.61 -11.36
CA ASN A 27 2.41 28.81 -11.58
C ASN A 27 2.26 29.71 -10.34
N LEU A 28 3.06 29.50 -9.28
CA LEU A 28 2.97 30.25 -8.02
C LEU A 28 3.04 31.78 -8.21
N PRO A 29 2.11 32.56 -7.63
CA PRO A 29 2.18 34.01 -7.65
C PRO A 29 3.36 34.51 -6.80
N LYS A 30 4.12 35.48 -7.32
CA LYS A 30 5.38 35.94 -6.69
C LYS A 30 5.20 36.88 -5.49
N THR A 31 3.99 37.35 -5.22
CA THR A 31 3.65 38.25 -4.11
C THR A 31 2.20 38.06 -3.66
N GLY A 32 1.94 38.21 -2.36
CA GLY A 32 0.62 38.08 -1.73
C GLY A 32 0.42 36.76 -0.99
N SER A 33 -0.71 36.63 -0.28
CA SER A 33 -1.16 35.37 0.30
C SER A 33 -1.52 34.39 -0.82
N VAL A 34 -0.91 33.21 -0.83
CA VAL A 34 -1.13 32.18 -1.86
C VAL A 34 -2.53 31.56 -1.67
N PRO A 35 -3.45 31.63 -2.66
CA PRO A 35 -4.75 30.99 -2.55
C PRO A 35 -4.62 29.47 -2.39
N TRP A 36 -5.57 28.81 -1.71
CA TRP A 36 -5.53 27.37 -1.46
C TRP A 36 -5.36 26.52 -2.74
N HIS A 37 -5.94 26.95 -3.86
CA HIS A 37 -5.83 26.28 -5.16
C HIS A 37 -4.44 26.43 -5.83
N MET A 38 -3.59 27.32 -5.30
CA MET A 38 -2.20 27.51 -5.67
C MET A 38 -1.21 27.05 -4.58
N ALA A 39 -1.71 26.65 -3.41
CA ALA A 39 -0.86 26.30 -2.26
C ALA A 39 -0.01 25.04 -2.54
N PRO A 40 1.24 24.98 -2.04
CA PRO A 40 2.17 23.91 -2.37
C PRO A 40 1.72 22.55 -1.84
N GLU A 41 2.05 21.49 -2.59
CA GLU A 41 1.64 20.11 -2.28
C GLU A 41 2.24 19.54 -0.98
N PHE A 42 3.36 20.09 -0.54
CA PHE A 42 4.07 19.69 0.68
C PHE A 42 3.92 20.77 1.77
N PRO A 43 4.05 20.41 3.06
CA PRO A 43 4.15 21.40 4.12
C PRO A 43 5.46 22.19 4.04
N HIS A 44 5.38 23.45 4.42
CA HIS A 44 6.58 24.25 4.67
C HIS A 44 7.20 23.87 6.02
N SER A 45 8.50 24.08 6.18
CA SER A 45 9.20 23.85 7.45
C SER A 45 8.57 24.63 8.62
N SER A 46 8.07 25.85 8.37
CA SER A 46 7.34 26.66 9.35
C SER A 46 5.99 26.07 9.78
N GLU A 47 5.34 25.28 8.92
CA GLU A 47 4.05 24.63 9.21
C GLU A 47 4.23 23.49 10.22
N LEU A 48 5.28 22.68 10.05
CA LEU A 48 5.62 21.59 10.97
C LEU A 48 6.30 22.08 12.27
N MET A 49 6.87 23.29 12.27
CA MET A 49 7.56 23.92 13.41
C MET A 49 6.67 24.84 14.24
N SER A 50 5.40 25.03 13.84
CA SER A 50 4.44 25.87 14.57
C SER A 50 3.97 25.17 15.85
N ILE A 51 4.05 25.87 16.99
CA ILE A 51 3.63 25.36 18.32
C ILE A 51 2.13 25.05 18.31
N ASP A 52 1.34 25.97 17.77
CA ASP A 52 -0.10 25.81 17.54
C ASP A 52 -0.36 25.26 16.12
N PRO A 53 -1.39 24.43 15.93
CA PRO A 53 -1.82 24.01 14.60
C PRO A 53 -2.48 25.18 13.85
N ALA A 54 -2.53 25.10 12.52
CA ALA A 54 -3.28 26.08 11.73
C ALA A 54 -4.78 26.01 12.08
N PRO A 55 -5.47 27.14 12.32
CA PRO A 55 -6.88 27.13 12.71
C PRO A 55 -7.75 26.56 11.59
N LEU A 56 -8.44 25.46 11.88
CA LEU A 56 -9.36 24.81 10.95
C LEU A 56 -10.62 25.67 10.75
N PRO A 57 -11.00 26.00 9.50
CA PRO A 57 -12.22 26.76 9.25
C PRO A 57 -13.46 25.95 9.64
N PRO A 58 -14.54 26.59 10.11
CA PRO A 58 -15.82 25.92 10.28
C PRO A 58 -16.36 25.40 8.92
N PRO A 59 -17.21 24.36 8.90
CA PRO A 59 -17.88 23.94 7.68
C PRO A 59 -18.63 25.10 7.00
N PRO A 60 -18.50 25.29 5.69
CA PRO A 60 -19.05 26.46 5.01
C PRO A 60 -20.58 26.43 4.96
N ILE A 61 -21.22 27.57 5.24
CA ILE A 61 -22.67 27.75 5.08
C ILE A 61 -22.98 27.99 3.60
N VAL A 62 -22.96 26.90 2.82
CA VAL A 62 -23.05 26.90 1.35
C VAL A 62 -24.27 27.65 0.80
N LYS A 63 -25.36 27.73 1.58
CA LYS A 63 -26.64 28.37 1.21
C LYS A 63 -26.62 29.91 1.18
N GLU A 64 -25.58 30.53 1.73
CA GLU A 64 -25.43 32.00 1.79
C GLU A 64 -24.47 32.54 0.70
N LEU A 65 -23.95 31.67 -0.16
CA LEU A 65 -22.91 31.98 -1.15
C LEU A 65 -23.43 31.89 -2.59
N SER A 66 -22.77 32.57 -3.54
CA SER A 66 -23.04 32.37 -4.98
C SER A 66 -22.64 30.96 -5.42
N GLU A 67 -23.18 30.42 -6.52
CA GLU A 67 -22.89 29.05 -6.97
C GLU A 67 -21.38 28.73 -7.05
N ARG A 68 -20.57 29.70 -7.52
CA ARG A 68 -19.12 29.56 -7.67
C ARG A 68 -18.38 29.70 -6.34
N ASP A 69 -18.83 30.58 -5.46
CA ASP A 69 -18.20 30.79 -4.15
C ASP A 69 -18.53 29.65 -3.19
N ALA A 70 -19.77 29.14 -3.24
CA ALA A 70 -20.21 27.91 -2.62
C ALA A 70 -19.34 26.70 -2.98
N LYS A 71 -19.02 26.55 -4.28
CA LYS A 71 -18.09 25.52 -4.76
C LYS A 71 -16.67 25.69 -4.24
N ASN A 72 -16.15 26.92 -4.31
CA ASN A 72 -14.80 27.21 -3.83
C ASN A 72 -14.67 26.93 -2.34
N ALA A 73 -15.61 27.41 -1.51
CA ALA A 73 -15.62 27.18 -0.07
C ALA A 73 -15.74 25.69 0.30
N TYR A 74 -16.56 24.92 -0.42
CA TYR A 74 -16.66 23.47 -0.26
C TYR A 74 -15.32 22.76 -0.55
N LEU A 75 -14.68 23.07 -1.68
CA LEU A 75 -13.41 22.44 -2.06
C LEU A 75 -12.23 22.92 -1.20
N GLU A 76 -12.25 24.17 -0.73
CA GLU A 76 -11.30 24.75 0.20
C GLU A 76 -11.37 24.08 1.58
N PHE A 77 -12.59 23.90 2.12
CA PHE A 77 -12.81 23.15 3.35
C PHE A 77 -12.30 21.71 3.24
N GLN A 78 -12.62 21.01 2.14
CA GLN A 78 -12.09 19.66 1.87
C GLN A 78 -10.55 19.67 1.76
N TYR A 79 -9.95 20.67 1.10
CA TYR A 79 -8.49 20.81 0.95
C TYR A 79 -7.81 21.04 2.31
N ILE A 80 -8.26 22.03 3.10
CA ILE A 80 -7.63 22.40 4.37
C ILE A 80 -7.74 21.27 5.39
N THR A 81 -8.91 20.64 5.51
CA THR A 81 -9.13 19.55 6.48
C THR A 81 -8.29 18.31 6.11
N ASN A 82 -8.12 18.02 4.82
CA ASN A 82 -7.18 16.97 4.38
C ASN A 82 -5.72 17.38 4.58
N ARG A 83 -5.34 18.65 4.36
CA ARG A 83 -3.97 19.12 4.63
C ARG A 83 -3.59 18.89 6.09
N PHE A 84 -4.48 19.27 7.02
CA PHE A 84 -4.31 19.11 8.46
C PHE A 84 -4.12 17.64 8.85
N GLU A 85 -5.00 16.75 8.39
CA GLU A 85 -4.88 15.29 8.54
C GLU A 85 -3.49 14.78 8.11
N GLY A 86 -2.95 15.28 6.99
CA GLY A 86 -1.67 14.86 6.46
C GLY A 86 -0.43 15.42 7.19
N THR A 87 -0.54 16.51 7.94
CA THR A 87 0.61 17.23 8.53
C THR A 87 0.63 17.26 10.05
N GLU A 88 -0.53 17.19 10.71
CA GLU A 88 -0.66 17.40 12.16
C GLU A 88 0.13 16.39 12.99
N LEU A 89 0.06 15.09 12.66
CA LEU A 89 0.76 14.05 13.45
C LEU A 89 2.30 14.23 13.39
N LEU A 90 2.84 14.74 12.28
CA LEU A 90 4.26 15.06 12.15
C LEU A 90 4.62 16.39 12.83
N ARG A 91 3.73 17.40 12.80
CA ARG A 91 3.89 18.65 13.58
C ARG A 91 3.91 18.37 15.09
N GLN A 92 3.03 17.50 15.57
CA GLN A 92 3.03 17.02 16.97
C GLN A 92 4.34 16.31 17.33
N ALA A 93 4.86 15.45 16.44
CA ALA A 93 6.14 14.78 16.61
C ALA A 93 7.31 15.77 16.73
N VAL A 94 7.40 16.75 15.81
CA VAL A 94 8.42 17.81 15.81
C VAL A 94 8.38 18.61 17.11
N ASN A 95 7.21 19.07 17.54
CA ASN A 95 7.07 19.84 18.79
C ASN A 95 7.36 19.01 20.05
N CYS A 96 6.96 17.73 20.07
CA CYS A 96 7.27 16.83 21.18
C CYS A 96 8.78 16.61 21.31
N PHE A 97 9.46 16.31 20.20
CA PHE A 97 10.91 16.12 20.17
C PHE A 97 11.68 17.41 20.51
N LYS A 98 11.28 18.56 19.95
CA LYS A 98 11.88 19.88 20.25
C LYS A 98 11.94 20.16 21.75
N ASN A 99 10.85 19.84 22.47
CA ASN A 99 10.76 20.01 23.91
C ASN A 99 11.54 18.94 24.71
N LYS A 100 11.85 17.78 24.11
CA LYS A 100 12.58 16.67 24.77
C LYS A 100 13.60 15.96 23.84
N PRO A 101 14.66 16.63 23.32
CA PRO A 101 15.55 16.04 22.30
C PRO A 101 16.36 14.81 22.70
N ARG A 102 16.27 14.40 23.97
CA ARG A 102 16.91 13.19 24.51
C ARG A 102 15.95 12.03 24.76
N MET A 103 14.67 12.14 24.38
CA MET A 103 13.68 11.08 24.57
C MET A 103 14.04 9.78 23.80
N MET A 104 13.44 8.68 24.25
CA MET A 104 13.42 7.39 23.55
C MET A 104 12.05 7.21 22.90
N GLU A 105 11.89 6.24 22.01
CA GLU A 105 10.56 5.85 21.53
C GLU A 105 9.77 5.18 22.66
N GLY A 106 8.58 5.69 22.97
CA GLY A 106 7.64 5.10 23.92
C GLY A 106 6.27 4.76 23.32
N ASP A 107 5.47 4.01 24.09
CA ASP A 107 4.13 3.56 23.67
C ASP A 107 3.09 4.69 23.63
N ARG A 108 3.38 5.82 24.29
CA ARG A 108 2.54 7.03 24.28
C ARG A 108 2.90 8.03 23.18
N ASP A 109 4.06 7.88 22.54
CA ASP A 109 4.56 8.84 21.55
C ASP A 109 4.13 8.41 20.15
N ASN A 110 3.37 9.24 19.44
CA ASN A 110 2.80 8.90 18.12
C ASN A 110 3.80 8.99 16.95
N PHE A 111 5.10 8.78 17.21
CA PHE A 111 6.16 8.91 16.20
C PHE A 111 7.37 8.00 16.48
N TYR A 112 8.20 7.84 15.45
CA TYR A 112 9.48 7.13 15.48
C TYR A 112 10.64 8.13 15.40
N ILE A 113 11.80 7.76 15.96
CA ILE A 113 12.96 8.65 16.10
C ILE A 113 14.22 7.97 15.55
N TYR A 114 14.82 8.59 14.54
CA TYR A 114 16.06 8.13 13.92
C TYR A 114 17.15 9.17 14.15
N THR A 115 18.34 8.73 14.58
CA THR A 115 19.48 9.58 14.93
C THR A 115 20.74 9.11 14.19
N GLN A 116 21.85 9.84 14.31
CA GLN A 116 23.05 9.58 13.49
C GLN A 116 22.70 9.56 11.99
N VAL A 117 21.81 10.46 11.54
CA VAL A 117 21.30 10.48 10.17
C VAL A 117 22.28 11.25 9.28
N HIS A 118 22.85 10.58 8.29
CA HIS A 118 23.86 11.16 7.38
C HIS A 118 23.50 10.95 5.91
N VAL A 119 23.76 11.96 5.09
CA VAL A 119 23.69 11.85 3.62
C VAL A 119 24.83 10.97 3.11
N GLN A 120 24.49 10.00 2.26
CA GLN A 120 25.43 9.05 1.65
C GLN A 120 25.71 9.37 0.18
N GLY A 121 24.85 10.16 -0.48
CA GLY A 121 24.92 10.44 -1.91
C GLY A 121 23.56 10.70 -2.54
N TYR A 122 23.52 10.88 -3.86
CA TYR A 122 22.29 11.09 -4.63
C TYR A 122 22.11 10.07 -5.76
N LEU A 123 20.87 9.61 -5.94
CA LEU A 123 20.42 8.69 -6.99
C LEU A 123 19.58 9.45 -8.04
N PHE A 124 20.15 9.64 -9.24
CA PHE A 124 19.50 10.38 -10.32
C PHE A 124 18.63 9.46 -11.19
N ALA A 125 17.39 9.28 -10.74
CA ALA A 125 16.36 8.49 -11.42
C ALA A 125 15.54 9.32 -12.43
N ARG A 126 14.66 8.69 -13.21
CA ARG A 126 13.71 9.39 -14.09
C ARG A 126 12.50 10.01 -13.39
N SER A 127 12.27 9.66 -12.13
CA SER A 127 11.22 10.21 -11.25
C SER A 127 11.65 11.51 -10.56
N GLY A 128 12.95 11.72 -10.39
CA GLY A 128 13.55 12.85 -9.68
C GLY A 128 14.97 12.50 -9.19
N ALA A 129 15.58 13.41 -8.45
CA ALA A 129 16.85 13.17 -7.77
C ALA A 129 16.59 12.76 -6.32
N ALA A 130 16.76 11.48 -6.00
CA ALA A 130 16.63 11.00 -4.63
C ALA A 130 17.95 11.18 -3.87
N CYS A 131 17.87 11.49 -2.58
CA CYS A 131 19.00 11.53 -1.66
C CYS A 131 19.02 10.21 -0.87
N ARG A 132 20.15 9.54 -0.80
CA ARG A 132 20.32 8.37 0.07
C ARG A 132 20.76 8.83 1.43
N ILE A 133 20.02 8.43 2.47
CA ILE A 133 20.41 8.63 3.87
C ILE A 133 20.65 7.29 4.56
N ALA A 134 21.64 7.26 5.45
CA ALA A 134 21.85 6.20 6.43
C ALA A 134 21.54 6.73 7.84
N PHE A 135 21.11 5.87 8.75
CA PHE A 135 20.70 6.28 10.10
C PHE A 135 20.88 5.17 11.15
N SER A 136 20.70 5.52 12.43
CA SER A 136 20.64 4.59 13.57
C SER A 136 19.26 4.57 14.20
N THR A 137 18.83 3.39 14.66
CA THR A 137 17.57 3.17 15.40
C THR A 137 17.78 3.12 16.92
N GLU A 138 18.90 3.62 17.44
CA GLU A 138 19.29 3.61 18.86
C GLU A 138 18.23 4.14 19.85
N ARG A 139 17.23 4.88 19.38
CA ARG A 139 16.10 5.39 20.19
C ARG A 139 14.96 4.40 20.37
N SER A 140 14.92 3.33 19.57
CA SER A 140 13.95 2.25 19.72
C SER A 140 14.41 1.26 20.81
N PRO A 141 13.55 0.88 21.78
CA PRO A 141 13.91 -0.05 22.86
C PRO A 141 14.08 -1.50 22.39
N THR A 142 13.39 -1.87 21.32
CA THR A 142 13.43 -3.19 20.68
C THR A 142 14.11 -3.12 19.32
N LYS A 143 14.84 -4.17 18.94
CA LYS A 143 15.40 -4.32 17.60
C LYS A 143 14.28 -4.31 16.54
N VAL A 144 14.40 -3.45 15.54
CA VAL A 144 13.35 -3.29 14.50
C VAL A 144 13.36 -4.47 13.53
N GLU A 145 12.29 -5.24 13.49
CA GLU A 145 12.06 -6.29 12.47
C GLU A 145 11.55 -5.65 11.17
N TRP A 146 12.46 -5.22 10.29
CA TRP A 146 12.11 -4.46 9.08
C TRP A 146 11.06 -5.16 8.20
N LYS A 147 11.15 -6.48 8.01
CA LYS A 147 10.19 -7.28 7.23
C LYS A 147 8.75 -7.28 7.75
N GLN A 148 8.53 -7.02 9.05
CA GLN A 148 7.20 -6.91 9.66
C GLN A 148 6.81 -5.46 9.98
N SER A 149 7.71 -4.50 9.75
CA SER A 149 7.50 -3.10 10.13
C SER A 149 6.96 -2.28 8.95
N ASN A 150 6.00 -1.40 9.25
CA ASN A 150 5.51 -0.37 8.33
C ASN A 150 6.25 0.98 8.47
N ARG A 151 7.38 1.01 9.20
CA ARG A 151 8.30 2.17 9.25
C ARG A 151 8.88 2.50 7.87
N LEU A 152 9.02 3.79 7.59
CA LEU A 152 9.70 4.39 6.45
C LEU A 152 9.22 3.83 5.10
N THR A 153 7.92 3.62 4.95
CA THR A 153 7.32 3.25 3.67
C THR A 153 7.40 4.38 2.64
N ALA A 154 7.62 4.02 1.37
CA ALA A 154 7.68 5.00 0.29
C ALA A 154 6.35 5.78 0.16
N GLY A 155 6.42 7.12 0.12
CA GLY A 155 5.27 8.03 0.20
C GLY A 155 5.01 8.61 1.61
N THR A 156 5.70 8.12 2.65
CA THR A 156 5.61 8.67 4.02
C THR A 156 6.40 9.98 4.14
N LEU A 157 5.78 10.97 4.79
CA LEU A 157 6.35 12.29 5.06
C LEU A 157 7.23 12.24 6.31
N ILE A 158 8.42 12.84 6.23
CA ILE A 158 9.43 12.87 7.28
C ILE A 158 9.97 14.29 7.49
N ALA A 159 10.34 14.60 8.73
CA ALA A 159 10.96 15.87 9.10
C ALA A 159 12.38 15.61 9.61
N LEU A 160 13.35 16.40 9.16
CA LEU A 160 14.76 16.30 9.55
C LEU A 160 15.26 17.63 10.12
N SER A 161 16.24 17.57 11.03
CA SER A 161 16.92 18.75 11.57
C SER A 161 18.37 18.42 11.90
N PRO A 162 19.33 19.37 11.78
CA PRO A 162 20.69 19.18 12.28
C PRO A 162 20.69 18.78 13.76
N LYS A 163 21.56 17.83 14.13
CA LYS A 163 21.64 17.25 15.47
C LYS A 163 22.04 18.24 16.58
N ASP A 164 22.59 19.39 16.20
CA ASP A 164 22.86 20.51 17.12
C ASP A 164 21.71 21.54 17.18
N ASP A 165 20.80 21.56 16.18
CA ASP A 165 19.62 22.44 16.16
C ASP A 165 18.41 21.80 16.86
N ASN A 166 18.17 20.50 16.65
CA ASN A 166 17.07 19.74 17.26
C ASN A 166 15.67 20.39 17.08
N PHE A 167 15.37 20.85 15.86
CA PHE A 167 14.11 21.53 15.51
C PHE A 167 13.87 22.83 16.31
N ASN A 168 14.93 23.54 16.71
CA ASN A 168 14.81 24.87 17.29
C ASN A 168 14.57 25.93 16.22
N SER A 169 15.42 25.97 15.18
CA SER A 169 15.35 26.94 14.09
C SER A 169 15.32 26.32 12.68
N GLN A 170 15.83 25.09 12.53
CA GLN A 170 15.96 24.42 11.23
C GLN A 170 15.12 23.15 11.18
N CYS A 171 14.34 23.03 10.10
CA CYS A 171 13.59 21.83 9.75
C CYS A 171 13.62 21.67 8.22
N TYR A 172 13.96 20.47 7.76
CA TYR A 172 13.94 20.08 6.36
C TYR A 172 12.85 19.04 6.17
N VAL A 173 11.98 19.25 5.20
CA VAL A 173 10.86 18.35 4.90
C VAL A 173 11.23 17.47 3.72
N ALA A 174 10.96 16.17 3.83
CA ALA A 174 11.19 15.18 2.78
C ALA A 174 10.10 14.10 2.79
N VAL A 175 10.07 13.29 1.74
CA VAL A 175 9.21 12.11 1.61
C VAL A 175 10.08 10.91 1.25
N VAL A 176 9.80 9.74 1.84
CA VAL A 176 10.53 8.51 1.49
C VAL A 176 10.25 8.14 0.03
N ALA A 177 11.31 8.00 -0.77
CA ALA A 177 11.25 7.74 -2.20
C ALA A 177 11.19 6.23 -2.55
N ALA A 178 11.90 5.40 -1.77
CA ALA A 178 11.90 3.94 -1.89
C ALA A 178 12.49 3.28 -0.63
N ARG A 179 12.04 2.05 -0.32
CA ARG A 179 12.34 1.37 0.94
C ARG A 179 12.82 -0.07 0.72
N TYR A 180 14.10 -0.25 0.39
CA TYR A 180 14.67 -1.58 0.21
C TYR A 180 14.87 -2.27 1.57
N ILE A 181 14.31 -3.46 1.73
CA ILE A 181 14.64 -4.32 2.87
C ILE A 181 16.07 -4.82 2.69
N VAL A 182 16.38 -5.61 1.67
CA VAL A 182 17.75 -6.12 1.42
C VAL A 182 18.54 -5.11 0.59
N GLY A 183 19.78 -4.80 1.02
CA GLY A 183 20.62 -3.77 0.41
C GLY A 183 20.17 -2.34 0.75
N GLY A 184 19.54 -2.19 1.91
CA GLY A 184 18.93 -0.95 2.39
C GLY A 184 18.82 -0.96 3.90
N LEU A 185 17.66 -1.37 4.43
CA LEU A 185 17.36 -1.46 5.87
C LEU A 185 18.02 -2.68 6.54
N GLU A 186 18.16 -3.78 5.81
CA GLU A 186 18.99 -4.95 6.10
C GLU A 186 20.18 -4.97 5.12
N PRO A 187 21.38 -5.42 5.54
CA PRO A 187 22.54 -5.55 4.65
C PRO A 187 22.30 -6.59 3.54
N ASP A 188 22.89 -6.37 2.36
CA ASP A 188 22.95 -7.40 1.30
C ASP A 188 24.26 -8.23 1.37
N PRO A 189 24.19 -9.53 1.71
CA PRO A 189 25.37 -10.40 1.71
C PRO A 189 26.01 -10.59 0.32
N ALA A 190 25.28 -10.36 -0.78
CA ALA A 190 25.81 -10.48 -2.13
C ALA A 190 26.76 -9.34 -2.50
N ASP A 191 26.53 -8.14 -1.95
CA ASP A 191 27.41 -6.97 -2.09
C ASP A 191 28.50 -6.92 -1.00
N ASN A 192 28.69 -8.01 -0.24
CA ASN A 192 29.59 -8.16 0.92
C ASN A 192 29.28 -7.26 2.13
N GLU A 193 28.03 -6.84 2.31
CA GLU A 193 27.66 -5.99 3.45
C GLU A 193 27.65 -6.76 4.78
N GLY A 194 28.31 -6.20 5.80
CA GLY A 194 28.39 -6.78 7.14
C GLY A 194 27.12 -6.58 7.97
N LYS A 195 26.97 -7.33 9.06
CA LYS A 195 25.82 -7.21 9.98
C LYS A 195 25.67 -5.82 10.61
N ASP A 196 26.78 -5.10 10.74
CA ASP A 196 26.86 -3.77 11.34
C ASP A 196 26.65 -2.63 10.31
N THR A 197 26.38 -2.95 9.04
CA THR A 197 26.07 -1.96 8.01
C THR A 197 24.77 -1.22 8.37
N PRO A 198 24.75 0.13 8.41
CA PRO A 198 23.59 0.87 8.88
C PRO A 198 22.40 0.81 7.91
N PRO A 199 21.16 0.86 8.43
CA PRO A 199 19.96 0.93 7.61
C PRO A 199 19.94 2.21 6.76
N ARG A 200 19.52 2.07 5.51
CA ARG A 200 19.52 3.11 4.47
C ARG A 200 18.20 3.16 3.72
N ILE A 201 17.76 4.37 3.38
CA ILE A 201 16.60 4.63 2.51
C ILE A 201 16.91 5.73 1.49
N GLU A 202 16.09 5.79 0.44
CA GLU A 202 16.08 6.88 -0.55
C GLU A 202 14.98 7.88 -0.16
N ILE A 203 15.25 9.19 -0.21
CA ILE A 203 14.27 10.26 0.09
C ILE A 203 14.22 11.32 -1.03
N PHE A 204 13.06 11.93 -1.24
CA PHE A 204 12.92 13.15 -2.04
C PHE A 204 12.72 14.36 -1.10
N TRP A 205 13.57 15.38 -1.24
CA TRP A 205 13.39 16.66 -0.56
C TRP A 205 12.14 17.38 -1.08
N SER A 206 11.33 18.00 -0.20
CA SER A 206 10.11 18.70 -0.63
C SER A 206 10.40 20.00 -1.38
N ASP A 207 11.54 20.62 -1.10
CA ASP A 207 12.16 21.73 -1.80
C ASP A 207 13.63 21.39 -2.08
N CYS A 208 14.10 21.65 -3.30
CA CYS A 208 15.51 21.51 -3.67
C CYS A 208 16.45 22.38 -2.82
N ASN A 209 15.95 23.47 -2.21
CA ASN A 209 16.74 24.29 -1.28
C ASN A 209 17.07 23.58 0.04
N ASN A 210 16.30 22.55 0.42
CA ASN A 210 16.56 21.73 1.61
C ASN A 210 17.61 20.62 1.35
N ALA A 211 18.18 20.55 0.14
CA ALA A 211 19.11 19.49 -0.26
C ALA A 211 20.45 19.59 0.48
N VAL A 212 20.63 18.77 1.52
CA VAL A 212 21.87 18.69 2.30
C VAL A 212 23.02 18.14 1.44
N PHE A 213 23.99 19.00 1.12
CA PHE A 213 25.14 18.69 0.26
C PHE A 213 26.42 18.30 1.05
N ASP A 214 26.44 18.49 2.37
CA ASP A 214 27.58 18.15 3.22
C ASP A 214 27.28 16.85 4.01
N PRO A 215 27.97 15.73 3.74
CA PRO A 215 27.71 14.45 4.41
C PRO A 215 28.16 14.43 5.88
N SER A 216 28.99 15.39 6.31
CA SER A 216 29.47 15.47 7.70
C SER A 216 28.41 15.99 8.69
N ILE A 217 27.31 16.57 8.19
CA ILE A 217 26.21 17.06 9.01
C ILE A 217 25.41 15.86 9.55
N GLU A 218 25.56 15.58 10.84
CA GLU A 218 24.68 14.66 11.56
C GLU A 218 23.29 15.30 11.74
N MET A 219 22.23 14.57 11.39
CA MET A 219 20.84 14.97 11.56
C MET A 219 20.07 14.02 12.49
N VAL A 220 18.92 14.50 12.93
CA VAL A 220 17.82 13.69 13.51
C VAL A 220 16.67 13.68 12.50
N MET A 221 15.98 12.55 12.36
CA MET A 221 14.81 12.38 11.49
C MET A 221 13.62 11.83 12.30
N LEU A 222 12.43 12.38 12.04
CA LEU A 222 11.17 12.04 12.69
C LEU A 222 10.14 11.56 11.66
N GLU A 223 9.34 10.58 12.04
CA GLU A 223 8.31 9.94 11.23
C GLU A 223 7.06 9.69 12.10
N ALA A 224 5.86 10.05 11.65
CA ALA A 224 4.63 9.78 12.40
C ALA A 224 4.26 8.29 12.35
N LYS A 225 3.69 7.75 13.45
CA LYS A 225 3.18 6.36 13.53
C LYS A 225 1.87 6.12 12.77
N GLY A 226 1.22 7.18 12.28
CA GLY A 226 -0.06 7.14 11.55
C GLY A 226 -0.20 8.32 10.59
N GLY A 227 -1.20 8.28 9.71
CA GLY A 227 -1.33 9.18 8.56
C GLY A 227 -0.38 8.82 7.40
N TYR A 228 -0.91 8.70 6.18
CA TYR A 228 -0.10 8.43 4.98
C TYR A 228 -0.24 9.57 3.95
N PHE A 229 0.79 10.41 3.92
CA PHE A 229 0.75 11.72 3.26
C PHE A 229 0.50 11.65 1.75
N GLU A 230 1.08 10.69 1.02
CA GLU A 230 0.97 10.68 -0.45
C GLU A 230 -0.48 10.52 -0.95
N THR A 231 -1.32 9.76 -0.24
CA THR A 231 -2.76 9.64 -0.57
C THR A 231 -3.48 10.97 -0.37
N VAL A 232 -3.21 11.63 0.76
CA VAL A 232 -3.76 12.95 1.10
C VAL A 232 -3.31 14.00 0.07
N ARG A 233 -2.02 14.01 -0.29
CA ARG A 233 -1.41 14.90 -1.27
C ARG A 233 -2.07 14.76 -2.65
N HIS A 234 -2.29 13.54 -3.13
CA HIS A 234 -3.00 13.33 -4.40
C HIS A 234 -4.43 13.87 -4.36
N ALA A 235 -5.18 13.64 -3.27
CA ALA A 235 -6.53 14.18 -3.10
C ALA A 235 -6.52 15.71 -3.09
N MET A 236 -5.62 16.34 -2.33
CA MET A 236 -5.42 17.80 -2.31
C MET A 236 -5.20 18.37 -3.72
N VAL A 237 -4.23 17.86 -4.48
CA VAL A 237 -3.96 18.30 -5.87
C VAL A 237 -5.19 18.13 -6.76
N GLY A 238 -5.91 17.03 -6.62
CA GLY A 238 -7.12 16.80 -7.41
C GLY A 238 -8.29 17.71 -7.05
N LEU A 239 -8.38 18.19 -5.80
CA LEU A 239 -9.32 19.24 -5.37
C LEU A 239 -8.95 20.61 -5.95
N GLN A 240 -7.66 20.98 -5.94
CA GLN A 240 -7.18 22.21 -6.59
C GLN A 240 -7.59 22.24 -8.08
N HIS A 241 -7.42 21.12 -8.79
CA HIS A 241 -7.92 20.96 -10.15
C HIS A 241 -9.44 20.89 -10.29
N ALA A 242 -10.19 20.45 -9.27
CA ALA A 242 -11.65 20.42 -9.31
C ALA A 242 -12.27 21.84 -9.18
N ALA A 243 -11.55 22.79 -8.57
CA ALA A 243 -11.95 24.19 -8.51
C ALA A 243 -11.70 24.96 -9.83
N MET A 244 -10.84 24.45 -10.71
CA MET A 244 -10.55 25.08 -12.00
C MET A 244 -11.69 24.96 -13.02
N PHE A 245 -12.66 24.06 -12.81
CA PHE A 245 -13.62 23.66 -13.83
C PHE A 245 -15.01 23.36 -13.26
N ASP A 246 -16.07 23.75 -13.96
CA ASP A 246 -17.45 23.42 -13.60
C ASP A 246 -17.75 21.92 -13.80
N SER A 247 -18.58 21.35 -12.93
CA SER A 247 -18.98 19.94 -12.95
C SER A 247 -20.50 19.80 -12.93
N LYS A 248 -21.04 18.87 -13.71
CA LYS A 248 -22.49 18.59 -13.76
C LYS A 248 -23.07 18.14 -12.42
N PHE A 249 -22.20 17.67 -11.52
CA PHE A 249 -22.56 17.14 -10.21
C PHE A 249 -22.51 18.20 -9.10
N ASP A 250 -22.04 19.42 -9.37
CA ASP A 250 -21.95 20.50 -8.38
C ASP A 250 -23.33 20.78 -7.75
N LYS A 251 -24.40 20.79 -8.56
CA LYS A 251 -25.79 20.93 -8.09
C LYS A 251 -26.26 19.87 -7.08
N TYR A 252 -25.69 18.66 -7.11
CA TYR A 252 -26.01 17.59 -6.17
C TYR A 252 -25.15 17.67 -4.90
N ILE A 253 -23.86 17.95 -5.10
CA ILE A 253 -22.82 17.84 -4.07
C ILE A 253 -22.75 19.11 -3.21
N ILE A 254 -23.07 20.27 -3.79
CA ILE A 254 -22.93 21.61 -3.20
C ILE A 254 -24.31 22.26 -3.02
N HIS A 255 -25.19 22.24 -4.04
CA HIS A 255 -26.48 22.95 -4.00
C HIS A 255 -27.70 22.09 -3.58
N GLU A 256 -27.48 20.92 -2.95
CA GLU A 256 -28.52 20.04 -2.38
C GLU A 256 -29.69 19.67 -3.33
N SER A 257 -29.49 19.71 -4.65
CA SER A 257 -30.59 19.51 -5.60
C SER A 257 -31.06 18.06 -5.65
N ASN A 258 -32.25 17.80 -5.13
CA ASN A 258 -32.91 16.48 -5.22
C ASN A 258 -33.55 16.19 -6.60
N THR A 259 -33.26 17.02 -7.62
CA THR A 259 -33.82 16.87 -8.97
C THR A 259 -33.05 15.80 -9.75
N GLU A 260 -33.71 14.69 -10.08
CA GLU A 260 -33.11 13.66 -10.93
C GLU A 260 -33.10 14.07 -12.41
N HIS A 261 -31.94 13.98 -13.07
CA HIS A 261 -31.84 14.11 -14.52
C HIS A 261 -31.35 12.82 -15.18
N THR A 262 -31.79 12.60 -16.42
CA THR A 262 -31.27 11.53 -17.29
C THR A 262 -29.86 11.88 -17.76
N THR A 263 -28.96 10.89 -17.72
CA THR A 263 -27.56 11.07 -18.15
C THR A 263 -27.42 11.48 -19.61
N ALA A 264 -26.54 12.47 -19.84
CA ALA A 264 -26.15 12.91 -21.16
C ALA A 264 -25.30 11.87 -21.94
N TYR A 265 -24.92 10.72 -21.36
CA TYR A 265 -24.24 9.68 -22.14
C TYR A 265 -25.17 9.06 -23.21
N LEU A 266 -26.45 8.88 -22.86
CA LEU A 266 -27.53 8.31 -23.69
C LEU A 266 -28.02 9.22 -24.82
N ALA A 267 -27.90 10.54 -24.70
CA ALA A 267 -28.39 11.51 -25.69
C ALA A 267 -27.76 11.34 -27.11
N HIS A 268 -26.77 10.47 -27.25
CA HIS A 268 -26.06 10.16 -28.48
C HIS A 268 -25.94 8.65 -28.77
N THR A 269 -26.78 7.81 -28.15
CA THR A 269 -26.87 6.35 -28.43
C THR A 269 -28.05 6.03 -29.37
N PRO A 270 -28.05 4.88 -30.06
CA PRO A 270 -29.18 4.48 -30.91
C PRO A 270 -30.45 4.35 -30.07
N GLY A 271 -31.53 5.02 -30.46
CA GLY A 271 -32.79 5.01 -29.71
C GLY A 271 -32.74 5.64 -28.30
N GLN A 272 -31.68 6.40 -27.98
CA GLN A 272 -31.46 7.10 -26.69
C GLN A 272 -31.60 6.22 -25.43
N THR A 273 -31.41 4.91 -25.58
CA THR A 273 -31.58 3.89 -24.54
C THR A 273 -30.29 3.11 -24.32
N PRO A 274 -30.08 2.51 -23.13
CA PRO A 274 -28.99 1.59 -22.88
C PRO A 274 -29.27 0.23 -23.54
N ARG A 275 -28.23 -0.44 -24.03
CA ARG A 275 -28.28 -1.88 -24.32
C ARG A 275 -28.21 -2.65 -23.00
N ILE A 276 -29.25 -3.41 -22.70
CA ILE A 276 -29.31 -4.28 -21.54
C ILE A 276 -28.80 -5.68 -21.95
N PRO A 277 -27.82 -6.28 -21.25
CA PRO A 277 -27.30 -7.60 -21.59
C PRO A 277 -28.20 -8.73 -21.07
N ASP A 278 -28.17 -9.89 -21.72
CA ASP A 278 -28.97 -11.09 -21.37
C ASP A 278 -28.85 -11.49 -19.89
N ARG A 279 -27.68 -11.27 -19.27
CA ARG A 279 -27.43 -11.52 -17.83
C ARG A 279 -28.39 -10.74 -16.90
N ALA A 280 -29.01 -9.65 -17.37
CA ALA A 280 -29.99 -8.87 -16.62
C ALA A 280 -31.31 -9.63 -16.36
N ASP A 281 -31.62 -10.69 -17.12
CA ASP A 281 -32.79 -11.53 -16.87
C ASP A 281 -32.73 -12.26 -15.52
N HIS A 282 -31.52 -12.51 -15.01
CA HIS A 282 -31.27 -13.14 -13.71
C HIS A 282 -31.30 -12.16 -12.51
N LEU A 283 -31.47 -10.86 -12.75
CA LEU A 283 -31.58 -9.86 -11.68
C LEU A 283 -32.95 -9.94 -10.99
N ASP A 284 -32.94 -9.94 -9.66
CA ASP A 284 -34.18 -9.76 -8.89
C ASP A 284 -34.76 -8.34 -9.04
N PRO A 285 -36.02 -8.07 -8.66
CA PRO A 285 -36.64 -6.77 -8.87
C PRO A 285 -35.89 -5.58 -8.25
N SER A 286 -35.16 -5.77 -7.14
CA SER A 286 -34.36 -4.70 -6.53
C SER A 286 -33.04 -4.46 -7.25
N GLN A 287 -32.43 -5.52 -7.77
CA GLN A 287 -31.25 -5.43 -8.64
C GLN A 287 -31.61 -4.84 -10.02
N ARG A 288 -32.81 -5.08 -10.53
CA ARG A 288 -33.32 -4.50 -11.79
C ARG A 288 -33.64 -3.02 -11.65
N GLU A 289 -34.29 -2.62 -10.56
CA GLU A 289 -34.48 -1.21 -10.17
C GLU A 289 -33.13 -0.47 -10.05
N ALA A 290 -32.14 -1.12 -9.41
CA ALA A 290 -30.78 -0.60 -9.33
C ALA A 290 -30.07 -0.50 -10.70
N LEU A 291 -30.20 -1.50 -11.58
CA LEU A 291 -29.65 -1.44 -12.94
C LEU A 291 -30.27 -0.29 -13.73
N GLU A 292 -31.59 -0.12 -13.70
CA GLU A 292 -32.28 0.98 -14.38
C GLU A 292 -31.77 2.34 -13.87
N ARG A 293 -31.61 2.48 -12.55
CA ARG A 293 -31.02 3.66 -11.92
C ARG A 293 -29.59 3.92 -12.39
N MET A 294 -28.74 2.89 -12.35
CA MET A 294 -27.35 2.95 -12.84
C MET A 294 -27.28 3.32 -14.33
N THR A 295 -28.15 2.79 -15.20
CA THR A 295 -28.04 3.02 -16.64
C THR A 295 -28.61 4.37 -17.09
N HIS A 296 -29.59 4.95 -16.37
CA HIS A 296 -30.31 6.14 -16.83
C HIS A 296 -30.03 7.45 -16.06
N LYS A 297 -29.77 7.42 -14.74
CA LYS A 297 -29.63 8.65 -13.93
C LYS A 297 -28.21 9.20 -14.02
N GLU A 298 -28.03 10.52 -14.10
CA GLU A 298 -26.66 11.08 -14.16
C GLU A 298 -25.88 10.90 -12.86
N LEU A 299 -26.55 10.96 -11.70
CA LEU A 299 -26.01 10.55 -10.41
C LEU A 299 -26.81 9.35 -9.89
N ALA A 300 -26.16 8.20 -9.75
CA ALA A 300 -26.79 6.95 -9.32
C ALA A 300 -26.17 6.43 -8.01
N VAL A 301 -26.83 6.71 -6.88
CA VAL A 301 -26.49 6.14 -5.57
C VAL A 301 -27.21 4.80 -5.37
N ILE A 302 -26.46 3.75 -5.03
CA ILE A 302 -26.93 2.37 -4.90
C ILE A 302 -26.45 1.76 -3.58
N GLN A 303 -27.36 1.52 -2.63
CA GLN A 303 -27.04 0.81 -1.39
C GLN A 303 -27.19 -0.71 -1.60
N GLY A 304 -26.15 -1.47 -1.23
CA GLY A 304 -26.19 -2.93 -1.26
C GLY A 304 -25.79 -3.57 0.07
N PRO A 305 -26.78 -3.97 0.89
CA PRO A 305 -26.56 -4.72 2.13
C PRO A 305 -25.77 -6.02 1.94
N PRO A 306 -25.23 -6.62 3.03
CA PRO A 306 -24.51 -7.89 2.99
C PRO A 306 -25.21 -8.99 2.19
N GLY A 307 -24.48 -9.63 1.27
CA GLY A 307 -25.00 -10.75 0.47
C GLY A 307 -26.01 -10.40 -0.63
N THR A 308 -26.33 -9.12 -0.87
CA THR A 308 -27.32 -8.71 -1.90
C THR A 308 -26.80 -8.68 -3.34
N GLY A 309 -25.49 -8.88 -3.52
CA GLY A 309 -24.87 -9.02 -4.84
C GLY A 309 -24.46 -7.71 -5.52
N LYS A 310 -24.07 -6.67 -4.77
CA LYS A 310 -23.51 -5.38 -5.28
C LYS A 310 -22.71 -5.54 -6.56
N THR A 311 -21.58 -6.25 -6.46
CA THR A 311 -20.61 -6.47 -7.54
C THR A 311 -21.22 -7.17 -8.76
N PHE A 312 -22.23 -8.03 -8.59
CA PHE A 312 -22.95 -8.64 -9.71
C PHE A 312 -23.82 -7.61 -10.45
N THR A 313 -24.53 -6.75 -9.74
CA THR A 313 -25.28 -5.64 -10.35
C THR A 313 -24.33 -4.62 -11.00
N SER A 314 -23.20 -4.30 -10.37
CA SER A 314 -22.13 -3.46 -10.94
C SER A 314 -21.59 -4.04 -12.26
N VAL A 315 -21.28 -5.35 -12.29
CA VAL A 315 -20.81 -6.05 -13.50
C VAL A 315 -21.84 -5.96 -14.64
N VAL A 316 -23.13 -6.18 -14.37
CA VAL A 316 -24.19 -6.09 -15.39
C VAL A 316 -24.38 -4.65 -15.90
N ALA A 317 -24.22 -3.64 -15.04
CA ALA A 317 -24.26 -2.24 -15.45
C ALA A 317 -23.03 -1.84 -16.29
N ILE A 318 -21.82 -2.30 -15.93
CA ILE A 318 -20.60 -2.06 -16.71
C ILE A 318 -20.68 -2.76 -18.07
N GLU A 319 -21.19 -3.99 -18.11
CA GLU A 319 -21.49 -4.72 -19.35
C GLU A 319 -22.47 -3.93 -20.23
N SER A 320 -23.55 -3.40 -19.65
CA SER A 320 -24.50 -2.52 -20.33
C SER A 320 -23.84 -1.25 -20.89
N TYR A 321 -22.97 -0.57 -20.14
CA TYR A 321 -22.22 0.60 -20.64
C TYR A 321 -21.32 0.21 -21.80
N VAL A 322 -20.51 -0.85 -21.68
CA VAL A 322 -19.58 -1.29 -22.72
C VAL A 322 -20.32 -1.69 -24.00
N GLN A 323 -21.43 -2.43 -23.91
CA GLN A 323 -22.26 -2.77 -25.07
C GLN A 323 -22.91 -1.53 -25.72
N THR A 324 -23.39 -0.59 -24.91
CA THR A 324 -24.00 0.67 -25.39
C THR A 324 -22.98 1.58 -26.07
N LEU A 325 -21.75 1.65 -25.55
CA LEU A 325 -20.65 2.39 -26.13
C LEU A 325 -20.12 1.71 -27.41
N LYS A 326 -20.00 0.38 -27.45
CA LYS A 326 -19.62 -0.39 -28.65
C LYS A 326 -20.54 -0.08 -29.83
N ALA A 327 -21.86 -0.14 -29.63
CA ALA A 327 -22.86 0.17 -30.66
C ALA A 327 -22.65 1.56 -31.31
N ARG A 328 -22.34 2.57 -30.48
CA ARG A 328 -22.10 3.95 -30.92
C ARG A 328 -20.78 4.11 -31.72
N ARG A 329 -19.81 3.20 -31.55
CA ARG A 329 -18.54 3.19 -32.30
C ARG A 329 -18.76 2.80 -33.75
N GLU A 330 -19.58 1.76 -33.96
CA GLU A 330 -19.90 1.16 -35.25
C GLU A 330 -20.55 2.20 -36.18
N GLU A 331 -21.48 3.01 -35.66
CA GLU A 331 -22.14 4.09 -36.41
C GLU A 331 -21.20 5.22 -36.83
N LYS A 332 -20.32 5.68 -35.94
CA LYS A 332 -19.65 7.00 -36.08
C LYS A 332 -18.15 6.94 -36.33
N LYS A 333 -17.52 5.77 -36.30
CA LYS A 333 -16.08 5.53 -36.57
C LYS A 333 -15.12 6.47 -35.81
N LYS A 334 -15.55 6.98 -34.65
CA LYS A 334 -14.71 7.70 -33.70
C LYS A 334 -14.30 6.75 -32.58
N ASP A 335 -13.12 6.96 -32.02
CA ASP A 335 -12.77 6.35 -30.75
C ASP A 335 -13.65 6.89 -29.63
N ILE A 336 -13.92 6.04 -28.65
CA ILE A 336 -14.84 6.30 -27.55
C ILE A 336 -14.05 6.12 -26.25
N PRO A 337 -14.17 7.06 -25.31
CA PRO A 337 -13.42 6.98 -24.06
C PRO A 337 -13.90 5.79 -23.21
N PRO A 338 -13.01 5.15 -22.44
CA PRO A 338 -13.34 4.00 -21.61
C PRO A 338 -14.28 4.35 -20.46
N VAL A 339 -14.93 3.34 -19.91
CA VAL A 339 -15.58 3.41 -18.60
C VAL A 339 -14.49 3.38 -17.53
N VAL A 340 -14.53 4.30 -16.55
CA VAL A 340 -13.62 4.27 -15.40
C VAL A 340 -14.32 3.58 -14.24
N VAL A 341 -13.64 2.62 -13.65
CA VAL A 341 -14.12 1.81 -12.53
C VAL A 341 -13.11 1.92 -11.40
N ALA A 342 -13.57 2.26 -10.20
CA ALA A 342 -12.73 2.33 -9.02
C ALA A 342 -13.31 1.57 -7.82
N ALA A 343 -12.43 1.11 -6.94
CA ALA A 343 -12.80 0.54 -5.64
C ALA A 343 -11.84 1.05 -4.56
N GLN A 344 -12.26 0.99 -3.29
CA GLN A 344 -11.45 1.50 -2.17
C GLN A 344 -10.17 0.67 -1.92
N THR A 345 -10.21 -0.65 -2.14
CA THR A 345 -9.08 -1.57 -1.95
C THR A 345 -8.67 -2.28 -3.25
N ASN A 346 -7.41 -2.70 -3.33
CA ASN A 346 -6.90 -3.50 -4.47
C ASN A 346 -7.69 -4.81 -4.63
N HIS A 347 -7.99 -5.49 -3.52
CA HIS A 347 -8.70 -6.77 -3.55
C HIS A 347 -10.13 -6.63 -4.10
N ALA A 348 -10.85 -5.57 -3.72
CA ALA A 348 -12.18 -5.29 -4.29
C ALA A 348 -12.10 -4.93 -5.79
N LEU A 349 -11.11 -4.13 -6.19
CA LEU A 349 -10.86 -3.82 -7.60
C LEU A 349 -10.61 -5.09 -8.42
N ASP A 350 -9.73 -5.97 -7.95
CA ASP A 350 -9.31 -7.14 -8.72
C ASP A 350 -10.43 -8.18 -8.83
N GLN A 351 -11.19 -8.41 -7.75
CA GLN A 351 -12.43 -9.20 -7.80
C GLN A 351 -13.46 -8.64 -8.81
N LEU A 352 -13.54 -7.32 -8.97
CA LEU A 352 -14.43 -6.70 -9.94
C LEU A 352 -13.88 -6.86 -11.37
N LEU A 353 -12.58 -6.62 -11.60
CA LEU A 353 -11.95 -6.76 -12.92
C LEU A 353 -11.93 -8.21 -13.44
N ASP A 354 -11.75 -9.21 -12.57
CA ASP A 354 -11.91 -10.62 -12.96
C ASP A 354 -13.34 -10.90 -13.47
N ARG A 355 -14.37 -10.54 -12.69
CA ARG A 355 -15.77 -10.77 -13.06
C ARG A 355 -16.19 -10.04 -14.35
N LEU A 356 -15.54 -8.91 -14.67
CA LEU A 356 -15.70 -8.18 -15.93
C LEU A 356 -14.99 -8.85 -17.11
N SER A 357 -13.96 -9.66 -16.86
CA SER A 357 -13.25 -10.43 -17.89
C SER A 357 -14.12 -11.50 -18.55
N VAL A 358 -15.16 -11.97 -17.84
CA VAL A 358 -16.04 -13.06 -18.26
C VAL A 358 -16.84 -12.73 -19.54
N PHE A 359 -17.00 -11.45 -19.91
CA PHE A 359 -17.64 -11.03 -21.17
C PHE A 359 -16.66 -10.42 -22.19
N GLU A 360 -15.39 -10.86 -22.16
CA GLU A 360 -14.34 -10.47 -23.12
C GLU A 360 -14.07 -8.95 -23.18
N ALA A 361 -14.29 -8.24 -22.08
CA ALA A 361 -14.02 -6.80 -21.99
C ALA A 361 -12.51 -6.49 -22.08
N VAL A 362 -12.16 -5.49 -22.90
CA VAL A 362 -10.76 -5.05 -23.02
C VAL A 362 -10.40 -4.14 -21.85
N ILE A 363 -9.87 -4.74 -20.78
CA ILE A 363 -9.55 -4.08 -19.50
C ILE A 363 -8.07 -3.63 -19.47
N VAL A 364 -7.80 -2.45 -18.91
CA VAL A 364 -6.49 -2.09 -18.35
C VAL A 364 -6.61 -1.81 -16.86
N ARG A 365 -5.58 -2.20 -16.09
CA ARG A 365 -5.43 -1.84 -14.69
C ARG A 365 -4.35 -0.77 -14.51
N LEU A 366 -4.66 0.25 -13.71
CA LEU A 366 -3.69 1.22 -13.19
C LEU A 366 -3.32 0.81 -11.76
N GLY A 367 -2.03 0.88 -11.44
CA GLY A 367 -1.45 0.31 -10.22
C GLY A 367 -0.88 -1.10 -10.45
N GLY A 368 0.21 -1.41 -9.75
CA GLY A 368 1.06 -2.60 -9.92
C GLY A 368 0.85 -3.71 -8.87
N ARG A 369 0.37 -3.40 -7.66
CA ARG A 369 0.05 -4.44 -6.65
C ARG A 369 -1.16 -5.26 -7.10
N THR A 370 -0.99 -6.52 -7.48
CA THR A 370 -2.06 -7.51 -7.60
C THR A 370 -1.48 -8.91 -7.40
N GLU A 371 -2.28 -9.80 -6.82
CA GLU A 371 -1.97 -11.23 -6.63
C GLU A 371 -2.56 -12.11 -7.74
N ASP A 372 -3.47 -11.55 -8.55
CA ASP A 372 -4.12 -12.24 -9.66
C ASP A 372 -3.25 -12.11 -10.92
N GLU A 373 -2.62 -13.21 -11.33
CA GLU A 373 -1.75 -13.28 -12.52
C GLU A 373 -2.47 -12.83 -13.81
N ALA A 374 -3.76 -13.16 -13.95
CA ALA A 374 -4.57 -12.81 -15.12
C ALA A 374 -4.96 -11.32 -15.15
N ILE A 375 -4.87 -10.64 -14.02
CA ILE A 375 -4.98 -9.19 -13.86
C ILE A 375 -3.59 -8.51 -13.93
N GLU A 376 -2.51 -9.13 -13.42
CA GLU A 376 -1.13 -8.61 -13.56
C GLU A 376 -0.76 -8.46 -15.04
N GLU A 377 -1.13 -9.45 -15.87
CA GLU A 377 -0.99 -9.42 -17.34
C GLU A 377 -1.67 -8.22 -18.03
N ARG A 378 -2.62 -7.56 -17.37
CA ARG A 378 -3.42 -6.42 -17.87
C ARG A 378 -3.07 -5.09 -17.19
N THR A 379 -2.08 -5.07 -16.31
CA THR A 379 -1.51 -3.82 -15.81
C THR A 379 -0.94 -3.00 -16.96
N LEU A 380 -1.07 -1.68 -16.86
CA LEU A 380 -0.52 -0.74 -17.85
C LEU A 380 1.00 -0.92 -18.06
N PHE A 381 1.73 -1.41 -17.04
CA PHE A 381 3.14 -1.79 -17.12
C PHE A 381 3.39 -3.01 -18.03
N ASN A 382 2.61 -4.09 -17.87
CA ASN A 382 2.77 -5.29 -18.68
C ASN A 382 2.27 -5.11 -20.13
N LEU A 383 1.22 -4.29 -20.36
CA LEU A 383 0.82 -3.90 -21.72
C LEU A 383 1.95 -3.15 -22.47
N LYS A 384 2.62 -2.21 -21.81
CA LYS A 384 3.81 -1.52 -22.37
C LYS A 384 4.94 -2.51 -22.72
N SER A 385 5.19 -3.48 -21.83
CA SER A 385 6.24 -4.47 -22.02
C SER A 385 5.95 -5.42 -23.20
N LYS A 386 4.69 -5.81 -23.41
CA LYS A 386 4.24 -6.65 -24.53
C LYS A 386 4.39 -5.97 -25.91
N LYS A 387 4.09 -4.67 -26.03
CA LYS A 387 4.06 -3.97 -27.34
C LYS A 387 5.43 -3.56 -27.88
N GLY A 388 6.48 -3.63 -27.07
CA GLY A 388 7.85 -3.24 -27.45
C GLY A 388 8.07 -1.72 -27.49
N LYS A 389 9.34 -1.29 -27.60
CA LYS A 389 9.69 0.13 -27.58
C LYS A 389 9.41 0.79 -28.93
N GLY A 390 8.36 1.60 -29.01
CA GLY A 390 8.18 2.56 -30.10
C GLY A 390 9.39 3.51 -30.16
N GLY A 391 10.05 3.60 -31.30
CA GLY A 391 11.35 4.27 -31.49
C GLY A 391 11.35 5.80 -31.44
N GLY A 392 10.43 6.42 -30.68
CA GLY A 392 10.38 7.86 -30.47
C GLY A 392 11.38 8.31 -29.39
N GLY A 393 11.90 9.53 -29.53
CA GLY A 393 12.63 10.19 -28.44
C GLY A 393 11.67 10.60 -27.32
N ILE A 394 12.03 10.31 -26.07
CA ILE A 394 11.27 10.76 -24.90
C ILE A 394 11.57 12.25 -24.68
N GLY A 395 10.54 13.09 -24.51
CA GLY A 395 10.70 14.49 -24.12
C GLY A 395 11.36 14.62 -22.74
N GLY A 396 12.04 15.74 -22.48
CA GLY A 396 12.80 15.96 -21.25
C GLY A 396 14.12 15.17 -21.14
N GLU A 397 14.19 13.92 -21.61
CA GLU A 397 15.40 13.06 -21.48
C GLU A 397 16.70 13.66 -22.05
N PRO A 398 16.73 14.44 -23.15
CA PRO A 398 17.93 15.19 -23.57
C PRO A 398 18.34 16.29 -22.58
N ALA A 399 17.37 17.00 -21.99
CA ALA A 399 17.62 18.04 -20.99
C ALA A 399 18.11 17.40 -19.67
N ARG A 400 17.43 16.34 -19.20
CA ARG A 400 17.81 15.56 -18.02
C ARG A 400 19.27 15.09 -18.13
N ARG A 401 19.70 14.59 -19.29
CA ARG A 401 21.09 14.17 -19.50
C ARG A 401 22.10 15.32 -19.50
N LYS A 402 21.73 16.50 -20.03
CA LYS A 402 22.58 17.69 -20.00
C LYS A 402 22.77 18.19 -18.56
N VAL A 403 21.69 18.30 -17.79
CA VAL A 403 21.73 18.73 -16.39
C VAL A 403 22.48 17.69 -15.55
N LEU A 404 22.22 16.40 -15.77
CA LEU A 404 22.94 15.30 -15.10
C LEU A 404 24.45 15.44 -15.30
N GLY A 405 24.96 15.56 -16.53
CA GLY A 405 26.41 15.71 -16.76
C GLY A 405 27.03 16.92 -16.05
N THR A 406 26.25 17.99 -15.83
CA THR A 406 26.68 19.16 -15.03
C THR A 406 26.77 18.81 -13.54
N ILE A 407 25.79 18.05 -13.01
CA ILE A 407 25.79 17.55 -11.63
C ILE A 407 26.89 16.51 -11.40
N GLU A 408 27.09 15.58 -12.33
CA GLU A 408 28.16 14.56 -12.29
C GLU A 408 29.54 15.23 -12.24
N THR A 409 29.74 16.32 -13.00
CA THR A 409 30.95 17.15 -12.91
C THR A 409 31.09 17.79 -11.53
N LEU A 410 30.06 18.51 -11.06
CA LEU A 410 30.07 19.21 -9.77
C LEU A 410 30.31 18.27 -8.58
N LEU A 411 29.74 17.07 -8.61
CA LEU A 411 29.95 16.05 -7.57
C LEU A 411 31.37 15.48 -7.65
N SER A 412 31.90 15.19 -8.84
CA SER A 412 33.27 14.69 -9.01
C SER A 412 34.32 15.73 -8.57
N GLU A 413 34.07 17.02 -8.80
CA GLU A 413 34.91 18.14 -8.35
C GLU A 413 34.82 18.41 -6.84
N CYS A 414 33.79 17.89 -6.14
CA CYS A 414 33.62 18.04 -4.69
C CYS A 414 34.02 16.79 -3.88
N PHE A 415 33.78 15.60 -4.45
CA PHE A 415 33.97 14.29 -3.81
C PHE A 415 34.84 13.36 -4.67
N PRO A 416 36.11 13.70 -4.95
CA PRO A 416 37.04 12.82 -5.63
C PRO A 416 37.36 11.58 -4.77
N ALA A 417 37.75 10.48 -5.40
CA ALA A 417 38.01 9.19 -4.74
C ALA A 417 39.18 9.20 -3.71
N PHE A 418 39.98 10.26 -3.66
CA PHE A 418 41.10 10.42 -2.73
C PHE A 418 41.05 11.79 -2.02
N LEU A 419 41.91 12.73 -2.41
CA LEU A 419 41.96 14.09 -1.88
C LEU A 419 41.67 15.10 -3.01
N ILE A 420 40.97 16.18 -2.65
CA ILE A 420 40.77 17.35 -3.51
C ILE A 420 42.13 18.00 -3.88
N PRO A 421 42.43 18.25 -5.18
CA PRO A 421 43.65 18.91 -5.65
C PRO A 421 43.83 20.37 -5.18
N ALA A 422 45.05 20.91 -5.25
CA ALA A 422 45.35 22.29 -4.83
C ALA A 422 44.72 23.34 -5.75
N GLU A 423 44.66 22.98 -7.03
CA GLU A 423 44.12 23.72 -8.16
C GLU A 423 42.62 24.04 -7.94
N GLU A 424 41.89 23.16 -7.26
CA GLU A 424 40.47 23.35 -6.93
C GLU A 424 40.24 24.47 -5.91
N PHE A 425 41.08 24.51 -4.87
CA PHE A 425 41.01 25.54 -3.83
C PHE A 425 41.48 26.90 -4.34
N HIS A 426 42.46 26.94 -5.27
CA HIS A 426 42.85 28.16 -5.96
C HIS A 426 41.74 28.66 -6.91
N ARG A 427 41.11 27.75 -7.68
CA ARG A 427 40.06 28.05 -8.66
C ARG A 427 38.80 28.68 -8.06
N GLU A 428 38.45 28.37 -6.81
CA GLU A 428 37.35 29.03 -6.07
C GLU A 428 37.86 30.10 -5.06
N GLY A 429 39.14 30.50 -5.14
CA GLY A 429 39.70 31.63 -4.39
C GLY A 429 40.00 31.39 -2.89
N LEU A 430 40.03 30.13 -2.45
CA LEU A 430 40.31 29.74 -1.07
C LEU A 430 41.81 29.68 -0.74
N LEU A 431 42.67 29.61 -1.75
CA LEU A 431 44.12 29.81 -1.65
C LEU A 431 44.52 31.09 -2.40
N SER A 432 45.44 31.87 -1.82
CA SER A 432 46.10 32.98 -2.54
C SER A 432 47.04 32.44 -3.63
N ASP A 433 47.39 33.27 -4.62
CA ASP A 433 48.41 32.92 -5.63
C ASP A 433 49.75 32.50 -5.01
N ALA A 434 50.12 33.06 -3.85
CA ALA A 434 51.34 32.70 -3.13
C ALA A 434 51.21 31.34 -2.42
N GLN A 435 50.05 31.08 -1.82
CA GLN A 435 49.76 29.82 -1.13
C GLN A 435 49.64 28.65 -2.11
N TYR A 436 48.94 28.85 -3.24
CA TYR A 436 48.90 27.87 -4.32
C TYR A 436 50.31 27.63 -4.88
N LYS A 437 51.10 28.69 -5.16
CA LYS A 437 52.49 28.54 -5.62
C LYS A 437 53.39 27.81 -4.63
N SER A 438 53.15 27.95 -3.32
CA SER A 438 53.87 27.15 -2.31
C SER A 438 53.56 25.65 -2.34
N LEU A 439 52.59 25.19 -3.14
CA LEU A 439 52.28 23.79 -3.42
C LEU A 439 52.60 23.37 -4.87
N ASP A 440 53.05 24.31 -5.71
CA ASP A 440 53.26 24.21 -7.16
C ASP A 440 54.76 24.38 -7.52
N ASP A 441 55.65 24.17 -6.53
CA ASP A 441 57.09 24.44 -6.63
C ASP A 441 57.85 23.20 -7.12
N ASP A 442 58.42 23.29 -8.33
CA ASP A 442 59.01 22.16 -9.09
C ASP A 442 60.25 21.51 -8.42
N GLU A 443 60.78 22.05 -7.33
CA GLU A 443 61.92 21.44 -6.59
C GLU A 443 61.53 20.20 -5.77
N TRP A 444 60.24 19.86 -5.64
CA TRP A 444 59.76 18.72 -4.83
C TRP A 444 59.24 17.58 -5.70
N GLU A 445 59.80 16.37 -5.53
CA GLU A 445 59.22 15.15 -6.10
C GLU A 445 57.80 14.93 -5.53
N SER A 446 56.80 15.10 -6.40
CA SER A 446 55.41 14.79 -6.08
C SER A 446 55.27 13.33 -5.64
N ALA A 447 54.55 13.10 -4.54
CA ALA A 447 54.23 11.74 -4.13
C ALA A 447 53.32 11.07 -5.18
N THR A 448 53.84 10.04 -5.85
CA THR A 448 53.06 9.18 -6.75
C THR A 448 52.17 8.27 -5.91
N LEU A 449 50.85 8.46 -5.97
CA LEU A 449 49.90 7.71 -5.14
C LEU A 449 49.08 6.75 -5.98
N VAL A 450 49.04 5.48 -5.56
CA VAL A 450 48.22 4.46 -6.21
C VAL A 450 46.81 4.49 -5.61
N ASN A 451 45.81 4.76 -6.45
CA ASN A 451 44.40 4.62 -6.08
C ASN A 451 44.11 3.15 -5.69
N ARG A 452 43.56 2.92 -4.49
CA ARG A 452 43.29 1.57 -3.96
C ARG A 452 42.24 0.80 -4.78
N ASP A 453 41.32 1.51 -5.44
CA ASP A 453 40.14 0.89 -6.09
C ASP A 453 40.40 0.47 -7.56
N ASP A 454 41.31 1.14 -8.27
CA ASP A 454 41.60 0.86 -9.71
C ASP A 454 43.10 0.77 -10.07
N GLY A 455 44.01 1.06 -9.14
CA GLY A 455 45.45 1.01 -9.36
C GLY A 455 46.04 2.20 -10.15
N THR A 456 45.28 3.26 -10.40
CA THR A 456 45.80 4.45 -11.11
C THR A 456 46.81 5.23 -10.27
N GLU A 457 47.91 5.66 -10.90
CA GLU A 457 48.88 6.57 -10.30
C GLU A 457 48.39 8.02 -10.42
N ILE A 458 48.13 8.64 -9.28
CA ILE A 458 47.67 10.02 -9.13
C ILE A 458 48.79 10.83 -8.47
N GLU A 459 49.23 11.88 -9.15
CA GLU A 459 50.21 12.83 -8.64
C GLU A 459 49.49 13.87 -7.76
N CYS A 460 49.71 13.84 -6.44
CA CYS A 460 48.92 14.66 -5.49
C CYS A 460 49.80 15.53 -4.58
N ARG A 461 50.02 16.77 -5.00
CA ARG A 461 50.80 17.80 -4.26
C ARG A 461 50.26 18.05 -2.84
N ILE A 462 48.94 18.08 -2.67
CA ILE A 462 48.30 18.25 -1.35
C ILE A 462 48.60 17.08 -0.40
N ALA A 463 48.80 15.86 -0.91
CA ALA A 463 49.18 14.72 -0.09
C ALA A 463 50.64 14.83 0.39
N HIS A 464 51.56 15.26 -0.48
CA HIS A 464 52.96 15.56 -0.09
C HIS A 464 52.99 16.64 0.99
N TRP A 465 52.20 17.71 0.83
CA TRP A 465 52.08 18.76 1.84
C TRP A 465 51.49 18.24 3.15
N LEU A 466 50.43 17.43 3.14
CA LEU A 466 49.80 16.91 4.35
C LEU A 466 50.72 16.01 5.19
N GLN A 467 51.53 15.17 4.55
CA GLN A 467 52.44 14.17 5.16
C GLN A 467 51.78 13.07 6.01
N VAL A 468 50.65 13.35 6.67
CA VAL A 468 49.85 12.38 7.44
C VAL A 468 48.40 12.41 6.98
N ILE A 469 47.97 11.29 6.41
CA ILE A 469 46.64 11.04 5.87
C ILE A 469 46.03 9.88 6.65
N GLU A 470 44.76 9.98 7.02
CA GLU A 470 43.99 8.93 7.68
C GLU A 470 42.72 8.62 6.87
N ASP A 471 42.17 7.40 7.02
CA ASP A 471 40.89 7.04 6.39
C ASP A 471 39.76 7.88 7.05
N ASP A 472 38.79 8.38 6.26
CA ASP A 472 37.81 9.37 6.77
C ASP A 472 36.57 8.74 7.43
N THR A 473 36.65 8.53 8.75
CA THR A 473 35.58 7.98 9.59
C THR A 473 34.47 8.99 9.98
N THR A 474 34.36 10.15 9.30
CA THR A 474 33.41 11.22 9.71
C THR A 474 31.93 10.81 9.55
N VAL A 475 31.63 9.75 8.80
CA VAL A 475 30.26 9.28 8.50
C VAL A 475 29.96 7.90 9.11
N ASP A 476 30.79 7.44 10.06
CA ASP A 476 30.66 6.11 10.68
C ASP A 476 29.52 6.05 11.70
N ILE A 477 28.36 5.57 11.26
CA ILE A 477 27.17 5.38 12.11
C ILE A 477 27.42 4.23 13.09
N ARG A 478 27.27 4.51 14.39
CA ARG A 478 27.50 3.52 15.45
C ARG A 478 26.25 2.64 15.63
N PRO A 479 26.40 1.30 15.72
CA PRO A 479 25.26 0.39 15.86
C PRO A 479 24.53 0.61 17.20
N PRO A 480 23.20 0.38 17.26
CA PRO A 480 22.43 0.46 18.49
C PRO A 480 22.99 -0.42 19.62
N GLN A 481 23.02 0.13 20.84
CA GLN A 481 23.45 -0.59 22.04
C GLN A 481 22.24 -0.90 22.93
N ASN A 482 22.24 -2.07 23.57
CA ASN A 482 21.23 -2.51 24.55
C ASN A 482 19.78 -2.65 24.03
N GLN A 483 19.56 -2.76 22.72
CA GLN A 483 18.25 -3.13 22.17
C GLN A 483 17.87 -4.56 22.55
N VAL A 484 16.62 -4.76 22.98
CA VAL A 484 16.07 -6.10 23.22
C VAL A 484 15.79 -6.79 21.89
N GLU A 485 16.23 -8.03 21.72
CA GLU A 485 15.81 -8.85 20.57
C GLU A 485 14.36 -9.30 20.77
N ASN A 486 13.53 -9.07 19.75
CA ASN A 486 12.15 -9.58 19.75
C ASN A 486 12.15 -11.11 19.68
N PRO A 487 11.15 -11.78 20.28
CA PRO A 487 11.00 -13.23 20.16
C PRO A 487 10.69 -13.59 18.71
N ALA A 488 11.59 -14.38 18.10
CA ALA A 488 11.51 -14.73 16.68
C ALA A 488 10.15 -15.32 16.30
N LYS A 489 9.49 -14.69 15.32
CA LYS A 489 8.29 -15.24 14.67
C LYS A 489 8.73 -15.95 13.39
N ASP A 490 8.58 -17.27 13.36
CA ASP A 490 9.01 -18.13 12.23
C ASP A 490 8.17 -17.95 10.93
N ASP A 491 7.26 -16.97 10.87
CA ASP A 491 6.25 -16.79 9.83
C ASP A 491 6.59 -15.64 8.84
N ALA A 492 7.76 -15.67 8.21
CA ALA A 492 8.18 -14.70 7.20
C ALA A 492 8.25 -15.33 5.78
N PRO A 493 7.42 -14.92 4.81
CA PRO A 493 7.44 -15.47 3.45
C PRO A 493 8.58 -14.91 2.57
N ASP A 494 8.96 -15.70 1.57
CA ASP A 494 10.08 -15.44 0.64
C ASP A 494 9.79 -14.32 -0.39
N GLU A 495 8.55 -13.82 -0.42
CA GLU A 495 8.02 -12.86 -1.39
C GLU A 495 8.68 -11.47 -1.31
N THR A 496 9.20 -11.09 -0.13
CA THR A 496 9.90 -9.80 0.07
C THR A 496 11.12 -9.61 -0.84
N GLN A 497 11.75 -10.67 -1.36
CA GLN A 497 12.83 -10.54 -2.35
C GLN A 497 12.34 -10.05 -3.72
N GLN A 498 11.10 -10.37 -4.12
CA GLN A 498 10.53 -9.87 -5.38
C GLN A 498 10.03 -8.43 -5.23
N GLU A 499 9.45 -8.08 -4.08
CA GLU A 499 9.04 -6.71 -3.77
C GLU A 499 10.22 -5.74 -3.78
N ASN A 500 11.34 -6.11 -3.13
CA ASN A 500 12.60 -5.34 -3.18
C ASN A 500 13.08 -5.05 -4.62
N GLN A 501 12.82 -5.95 -5.58
CA GLN A 501 13.19 -5.74 -6.99
C GLN A 501 12.16 -4.92 -7.77
N LYS A 502 10.86 -5.02 -7.42
CA LYS A 502 9.79 -4.18 -7.98
C LYS A 502 9.92 -2.72 -7.48
N GLU A 503 10.32 -2.49 -6.23
CA GLU A 503 10.55 -1.15 -5.64
C GLU A 503 11.83 -0.43 -6.10
N ARG A 504 12.82 -1.10 -6.71
CA ARG A 504 14.16 -0.49 -6.89
C ARG A 504 14.17 0.66 -7.91
N LEU A 505 14.37 1.88 -7.41
CA LEU A 505 14.58 3.09 -8.22
C LEU A 505 15.79 2.89 -9.12
N LYS A 506 15.63 3.23 -10.42
CA LYS A 506 16.68 3.05 -11.42
C LYS A 506 17.25 4.40 -11.81
N GLY A 507 18.52 4.60 -11.49
CA GLY A 507 19.28 5.82 -11.71
C GLY A 507 20.78 5.56 -11.54
N ALA A 508 21.60 6.58 -11.78
CA ALA A 508 23.01 6.56 -11.40
C ALA A 508 23.14 7.08 -9.97
N PHE A 509 23.82 6.32 -9.09
CA PHE A 509 24.09 6.73 -7.71
C PHE A 509 25.50 7.33 -7.62
N PHE A 510 25.59 8.52 -7.04
CA PHE A 510 26.85 9.21 -6.77
C PHE A 510 27.09 9.25 -5.27
N PRO A 511 28.04 8.46 -4.74
CA PRO A 511 28.37 8.47 -3.32
C PRO A 511 29.06 9.78 -2.96
N MET A 512 28.63 10.39 -1.86
CA MET A 512 29.21 11.62 -1.30
C MET A 512 29.98 11.24 -0.05
N LYS A 513 31.09 10.52 -0.24
CA LYS A 513 32.04 10.15 0.82
C LYS A 513 33.45 10.59 0.43
N PHE A 514 34.27 10.83 1.44
CA PHE A 514 35.73 10.87 1.29
C PHE A 514 36.26 9.52 1.72
N ASN A 515 37.20 8.93 0.96
CA ASN A 515 37.90 7.71 1.42
C ASN A 515 38.98 8.07 2.45
N VAL A 516 39.58 9.25 2.33
CA VAL A 516 40.73 9.71 3.14
C VAL A 516 40.62 11.19 3.48
N THR A 517 41.35 11.62 4.51
CA THR A 517 41.39 13.01 4.97
C THR A 517 42.71 13.34 5.66
N GLY A 518 42.98 14.64 5.86
CA GLY A 518 44.16 15.10 6.60
C GLY A 518 43.99 14.88 8.10
N ALA A 519 45.00 14.32 8.76
CA ALA A 519 44.91 13.90 10.17
C ALA A 519 44.68 15.04 11.16
N LEU A 520 43.89 14.80 12.20
CA LEU A 520 43.65 15.75 13.30
C LEU A 520 44.55 15.46 14.52
N PRO A 521 45.07 16.50 15.22
CA PRO A 521 45.68 16.31 16.52
C PRO A 521 44.73 15.60 17.50
N THR A 522 45.20 14.52 18.13
CA THR A 522 44.39 13.67 19.04
C THR A 522 43.77 14.44 20.22
N ALA A 523 44.36 15.58 20.60
CA ALA A 523 43.86 16.47 21.65
C ALA A 523 42.74 17.44 21.19
N LEU A 524 42.46 17.54 19.88
CA LEU A 524 41.49 18.47 19.29
C LEU A 524 40.33 17.78 18.54
N SER A 525 40.40 16.46 18.34
CA SER A 525 39.41 15.68 17.56
C SER A 525 37.98 15.68 18.12
N LYS A 526 37.75 16.22 19.33
CA LYS A 526 36.44 16.28 20.01
C LYS A 526 35.91 17.70 20.24
N GLN A 527 36.51 18.74 19.61
CA GLN A 527 36.10 20.14 19.83
C GLN A 527 36.15 20.97 18.55
N ALA A 528 35.12 21.77 18.29
CA ALA A 528 35.07 22.74 17.17
C ALA A 528 36.13 23.88 17.25
N SER A 529 36.92 23.92 18.33
CA SER A 529 38.00 24.90 18.54
C SER A 529 39.11 24.85 17.48
N TRP A 530 39.26 23.73 16.76
CA TRP A 530 40.26 23.60 15.70
C TRP A 530 39.98 24.52 14.49
N VAL A 531 38.71 24.81 14.18
CA VAL A 531 38.30 25.61 13.00
C VAL A 531 38.86 27.03 13.05
N HIS A 532 38.79 27.68 14.22
CA HIS A 532 39.36 29.02 14.43
C HIS A 532 40.89 29.02 14.31
N ARG A 533 41.55 27.95 14.77
CA ARG A 533 43.00 27.77 14.65
C ARG A 533 43.42 27.53 13.20
N ALA A 534 42.66 26.73 12.44
CA ALA A 534 42.88 26.51 11.01
C ALA A 534 42.76 27.82 10.20
N ARG A 535 41.69 28.61 10.40
CA ARG A 535 41.52 29.92 9.74
C ARG A 535 42.66 30.88 10.06
N ARG A 536 43.14 30.89 11.30
CA ARG A 536 44.30 31.70 11.71
C ARG A 536 45.60 31.22 11.05
N LEU A 537 45.86 29.91 11.01
CA LEU A 537 47.05 29.34 10.38
C LEU A 537 47.08 29.64 8.88
N LEU A 538 45.96 29.45 8.16
CA LEU A 538 45.83 29.79 6.75
C LEU A 538 46.08 31.29 6.51
N LYS A 539 45.44 32.18 7.29
CA LYS A 539 45.60 33.64 7.12
C LYS A 539 47.00 34.16 7.48
N MET A 540 47.74 33.50 8.37
CA MET A 540 49.08 33.93 8.81
C MET A 540 50.22 33.45 7.90
N ASN A 541 50.00 32.46 7.03
CA ASN A 541 51.05 31.82 6.24
C ASN A 541 50.76 31.93 4.73
N GLN A 542 51.57 32.72 4.01
CA GLN A 542 51.53 32.77 2.53
C GLN A 542 52.28 31.58 1.88
N ASP A 543 53.07 30.86 2.66
CA ASP A 543 53.72 29.59 2.30
C ASP A 543 53.19 28.53 3.26
N LEU A 544 52.54 27.50 2.73
CA LEU A 544 51.81 26.52 3.52
C LEU A 544 52.74 25.48 4.18
N TYR A 545 54.00 25.32 3.75
CA TYR A 545 54.96 24.44 4.41
C TYR A 545 55.43 24.97 5.77
N LYS A 546 55.32 26.28 6.01
CA LYS A 546 55.54 26.91 7.33
C LYS A 546 54.52 26.48 8.39
N ILE A 547 53.38 25.91 8.00
CA ILE A 547 52.43 25.25 8.91
C ILE A 547 53.02 23.90 9.32
N LYS A 548 53.05 23.61 10.64
CA LYS A 548 53.61 22.35 11.16
C LYS A 548 52.83 21.14 10.63
N PRO A 549 53.47 20.01 10.26
CA PRO A 549 52.79 18.87 9.64
C PRO A 549 51.53 18.40 10.38
N ASN A 550 51.60 18.27 11.71
CA ASN A 550 50.48 17.86 12.55
C ASN A 550 49.32 18.90 12.64
N GLU A 551 49.49 20.11 12.12
CA GLU A 551 48.45 21.14 12.03
C GLU A 551 47.89 21.30 10.61
N ARG A 552 48.50 20.67 9.59
CA ARG A 552 48.09 20.80 8.17
C ARG A 552 46.74 20.14 7.88
N GLY A 553 46.46 18.99 8.49
CA GLY A 553 45.18 18.27 8.30
C GLY A 553 43.95 19.08 8.73
N MET A 554 44.07 19.88 9.79
CA MET A 554 43.04 20.85 10.18
C MET A 554 42.79 21.91 9.09
N VAL A 555 43.86 22.43 8.47
CA VAL A 555 43.74 23.45 7.43
C VAL A 555 43.16 22.84 6.14
N TYR A 556 43.49 21.60 5.83
CA TYR A 556 42.85 20.86 4.73
C TYR A 556 41.34 20.64 4.96
N ARG A 557 40.92 20.19 6.16
CA ARG A 557 39.49 20.01 6.47
C ARG A 557 38.71 21.32 6.37
N LEU A 558 39.28 22.43 6.86
CA LEU A 558 38.69 23.77 6.67
C LEU A 558 38.54 24.14 5.18
N LEU A 559 39.59 23.97 4.37
CA LEU A 559 39.55 24.27 2.94
C LEU A 559 38.51 23.40 2.23
N ARG A 560 38.42 22.12 2.57
CA ARG A 560 37.38 21.18 2.10
C ARG A 560 35.98 21.67 2.42
N GLU A 561 35.70 22.00 3.69
CA GLU A 561 34.41 22.53 4.13
C GLU A 561 34.04 23.84 3.41
N GLU A 562 34.99 24.76 3.23
CA GLU A 562 34.74 26.04 2.56
C GLU A 562 34.55 25.87 1.04
N LEU A 563 35.22 24.90 0.39
CA LEU A 563 35.01 24.54 -1.01
C LEU A 563 33.63 23.89 -1.24
N ILE A 564 33.28 22.89 -0.43
CA ILE A 564 31.97 22.22 -0.47
C ILE A 564 30.87 23.26 -0.28
N ARG A 565 31.01 24.16 0.71
CA ARG A 565 30.05 25.24 1.00
C ARG A 565 29.92 26.27 -0.13
N ALA A 566 31.00 26.60 -0.84
CA ALA A 566 30.95 27.48 -2.00
C ALA A 566 30.23 26.82 -3.19
N ARG A 567 30.52 25.53 -3.45
CA ARG A 567 29.96 24.78 -4.58
C ARG A 567 28.53 24.31 -4.36
N ALA A 568 28.15 23.99 -3.13
CA ALA A 568 26.79 23.62 -2.73
C ALA A 568 25.73 24.65 -3.16
N GLN A 569 26.08 25.95 -3.19
CA GLN A 569 25.15 27.02 -3.61
C GLN A 569 24.61 26.83 -5.03
N LYS A 570 25.36 26.13 -5.91
CA LYS A 570 24.99 25.84 -7.30
C LYS A 570 24.03 24.62 -7.38
N PHE A 571 23.99 23.77 -6.37
CA PHE A 571 23.34 22.45 -6.40
C PHE A 571 21.80 22.48 -6.35
N PRO A 572 21.11 23.27 -5.48
CA PRO A 572 19.65 23.37 -5.48
C PRO A 572 19.05 23.77 -6.84
N GLN A 573 19.71 24.70 -7.55
CA GLN A 573 19.28 25.13 -8.89
C GLN A 573 19.43 24.00 -9.93
N LEU A 574 20.53 23.23 -9.89
CA LEU A 574 20.71 22.07 -10.75
C LEU A 574 19.72 20.95 -10.43
N LEU A 575 19.41 20.70 -9.16
CA LEU A 575 18.35 19.75 -8.77
C LEU A 575 16.97 20.18 -9.29
N LYS A 576 16.67 21.48 -9.25
CA LYS A 576 15.43 22.02 -9.82
C LYS A 576 15.36 21.84 -11.33
N GLU A 577 16.41 22.18 -12.08
CA GLU A 577 16.49 21.95 -13.53
C GLU A 577 16.40 20.44 -13.87
N TYR A 578 16.93 19.57 -13.01
CA TYR A 578 16.81 18.12 -13.15
C TYR A 578 15.37 17.64 -12.94
N GLN A 579 14.66 18.19 -11.94
CA GLN A 579 13.26 17.86 -11.68
C GLN A 579 12.34 18.37 -12.80
N GLU A 580 12.51 19.60 -13.28
CA GLU A 580 11.73 20.13 -14.42
C GLU A 580 11.89 19.25 -15.67
N ALA A 581 13.08 18.70 -15.91
CA ALA A 581 13.33 17.74 -16.99
C ALA A 581 12.73 16.33 -16.73
N CYS A 582 12.57 15.92 -15.46
CA CYS A 582 11.84 14.69 -15.09
C CYS A 582 10.33 14.86 -15.23
N ASP A 583 9.79 16.05 -14.93
CA ASP A 583 8.38 16.38 -15.15
C ASP A 583 8.03 16.35 -16.65
N ASP A 584 8.91 16.82 -17.54
CA ASP A 584 8.75 16.66 -19.00
C ASP A 584 8.78 15.19 -19.45
N ILE A 585 9.57 14.33 -18.81
CA ILE A 585 9.57 12.88 -19.03
C ILE A 585 8.23 12.28 -18.56
N LYS A 586 7.70 12.72 -17.41
CA LYS A 586 6.41 12.27 -16.87
C LYS A 586 5.24 12.67 -17.80
N VAL A 587 5.22 13.92 -18.28
CA VAL A 587 4.27 14.37 -19.31
C VAL A 587 4.37 13.49 -20.56
N SER A 588 5.58 13.26 -21.07
CA SER A 588 5.82 12.42 -22.26
C SER A 588 5.38 10.96 -22.06
N ARG A 589 5.61 10.38 -20.87
CA ARG A 589 5.18 9.02 -20.51
C ARG A 589 3.65 8.93 -20.44
N TRP A 590 2.99 9.86 -19.77
CA TRP A 590 1.52 9.85 -19.66
C TRP A 590 0.85 10.11 -21.02
N GLU A 591 1.43 10.96 -21.89
CA GLU A 591 0.93 11.15 -23.25
C GLU A 591 1.09 9.89 -24.11
N PHE A 592 2.19 9.13 -23.94
CA PHE A 592 2.33 7.80 -24.52
C PHE A 592 1.30 6.81 -23.96
N ASP A 593 1.07 6.81 -22.65
CA ASP A 593 0.15 5.90 -21.98
C ASP A 593 -1.31 6.12 -22.40
N VAL A 594 -1.77 7.37 -22.52
CA VAL A 594 -3.10 7.70 -23.09
C VAL A 594 -3.23 7.22 -24.53
N ARG A 595 -2.20 7.44 -25.37
CA ARG A 595 -2.18 6.93 -26.76
C ARG A 595 -2.17 5.41 -26.80
N LEU A 596 -1.48 4.72 -25.89
CA LEU A 596 -1.47 3.27 -25.79
C LEU A 596 -2.89 2.75 -25.48
N ILE A 597 -3.52 3.26 -24.41
CA ILE A 597 -4.88 2.90 -23.98
C ILE A 597 -5.89 3.12 -25.12
N THR A 598 -5.78 4.25 -25.84
CA THR A 598 -6.66 4.52 -27.00
C THR A 598 -6.36 3.55 -28.16
N SER A 599 -5.08 3.25 -28.44
CA SER A 599 -4.67 2.37 -29.54
C SER A 599 -5.05 0.90 -29.33
N GLU A 600 -5.00 0.40 -28.09
CA GLU A 600 -5.46 -0.94 -27.72
C GLU A 600 -6.98 -1.05 -27.62
N ARG A 601 -7.69 0.07 -27.83
CA ARG A 601 -9.15 0.12 -27.79
C ARG A 601 -9.72 -0.28 -26.43
N ILE A 602 -8.99 0.00 -25.34
CA ILE A 602 -9.40 -0.29 -23.96
C ILE A 602 -10.82 0.23 -23.71
N GLU A 603 -11.64 -0.62 -23.10
CA GLU A 603 -13.06 -0.40 -22.84
C GLU A 603 -13.31 -0.04 -21.38
N ILE A 604 -12.48 -0.56 -20.47
CA ILE A 604 -12.58 -0.38 -19.02
C ILE A 604 -11.19 -0.02 -18.46
N VAL A 605 -11.12 1.04 -17.66
CA VAL A 605 -9.94 1.44 -16.89
C VAL A 605 -10.25 1.21 -15.40
N GLY A 606 -9.56 0.22 -14.80
CA GLY A 606 -9.65 -0.08 -13.37
C GLY A 606 -8.54 0.60 -12.57
N CYS A 607 -8.87 1.18 -11.42
CA CYS A 607 -7.90 1.72 -10.46
C CYS A 607 -8.47 1.74 -9.02
N THR A 608 -7.66 2.03 -8.01
CA THR A 608 -8.22 2.34 -6.67
C THR A 608 -8.79 3.76 -6.62
N THR A 609 -9.57 4.08 -5.59
CA THR A 609 -10.02 5.45 -5.29
C THR A 609 -8.85 6.42 -5.15
N THR A 610 -7.73 6.00 -4.55
CA THR A 610 -6.48 6.77 -4.51
C THR A 610 -5.84 6.91 -5.89
N GLY A 611 -5.98 5.88 -6.74
CA GLY A 611 -5.62 5.86 -8.15
C GLY A 611 -6.31 6.95 -8.99
N LEU A 612 -7.57 7.29 -8.71
CA LEU A 612 -8.30 8.36 -9.41
C LEU A 612 -7.60 9.73 -9.25
N SER A 613 -7.13 10.03 -8.04
CA SER A 613 -6.41 11.26 -7.70
C SER A 613 -4.94 11.22 -8.14
N LYS A 614 -4.28 10.06 -7.99
CA LYS A 614 -2.89 9.80 -8.36
C LYS A 614 -2.62 9.88 -9.86
N TYR A 615 -3.51 9.29 -10.66
CA TYR A 615 -3.42 9.26 -12.12
C TYR A 615 -4.31 10.33 -12.79
N ARG A 616 -4.74 11.36 -12.03
CA ARG A 616 -5.79 12.30 -12.43
C ARG A 616 -5.56 12.93 -13.80
N GLY A 617 -4.35 13.42 -14.10
CA GLY A 617 -4.03 14.01 -15.41
C GLY A 617 -4.17 13.03 -16.57
N MET A 618 -3.76 11.76 -16.39
CA MET A 618 -3.92 10.71 -17.40
C MET A 618 -5.39 10.31 -17.59
N ILE A 619 -6.15 10.15 -16.49
CA ILE A 619 -7.57 9.79 -16.54
C ILE A 619 -8.40 10.94 -17.15
N ALA A 620 -8.15 12.19 -16.75
CA ALA A 620 -8.79 13.37 -17.34
C ALA A 620 -8.51 13.49 -18.86
N ALA A 621 -7.27 13.18 -19.29
CA ALA A 621 -6.87 13.22 -20.69
C ALA A 621 -7.52 12.12 -21.55
N LEU A 622 -7.96 11.01 -20.95
CA LEU A 622 -8.83 10.01 -21.60
C LEU A 622 -10.28 10.51 -21.80
N LYS A 623 -10.67 11.64 -21.21
CA LYS A 623 -12.01 12.25 -21.25
C LYS A 623 -13.16 11.23 -20.99
N PRO A 624 -13.13 10.46 -19.88
CA PRO A 624 -14.16 9.48 -19.54
C PRO A 624 -15.52 10.14 -19.36
N ARG A 625 -16.59 9.44 -19.78
CA ARG A 625 -17.99 9.89 -19.65
C ARG A 625 -18.71 9.26 -18.46
N ILE A 626 -18.23 8.12 -17.97
CA ILE A 626 -18.87 7.31 -16.93
C ILE A 626 -17.79 6.93 -15.90
N LEU A 627 -18.06 7.22 -14.63
CA LEU A 627 -17.26 6.81 -13.48
C LEU A 627 -18.13 5.98 -12.54
N MET A 628 -17.74 4.74 -12.26
CA MET A 628 -18.34 3.89 -11.22
C MET A 628 -17.36 3.71 -10.08
N ILE A 629 -17.84 3.83 -8.84
CA ILE A 629 -17.06 3.60 -7.62
C ILE A 629 -17.77 2.54 -6.78
N GLU A 630 -17.13 1.40 -6.55
CA GLU A 630 -17.56 0.35 -5.62
C GLU A 630 -16.95 0.55 -4.22
N GLU A 631 -17.72 0.22 -3.19
CA GLU A 631 -17.51 0.59 -1.78
C GLU A 631 -17.25 2.11 -1.59
N ALA A 632 -17.97 2.92 -2.36
CA ALA A 632 -17.99 4.39 -2.26
C ALA A 632 -18.41 4.92 -0.87
N ALA A 633 -18.98 4.06 -0.01
CA ALA A 633 -19.32 4.37 1.37
C ALA A 633 -18.11 4.39 2.32
N GLU A 634 -17.04 3.68 1.98
CA GLU A 634 -15.77 3.60 2.72
C GLU A 634 -14.74 4.64 2.20
N THR A 635 -15.08 5.36 1.13
CA THR A 635 -14.20 6.32 0.46
C THR A 635 -14.37 7.74 1.03
N ARG A 636 -13.26 8.40 1.41
CA ARG A 636 -13.28 9.82 1.84
C ARG A 636 -13.88 10.72 0.75
N GLU A 637 -14.71 11.69 1.15
CA GLU A 637 -15.41 12.60 0.24
C GLU A 637 -14.46 13.42 -0.66
N ALA A 638 -13.31 13.82 -0.12
CA ALA A 638 -12.24 14.49 -0.87
C ALA A 638 -11.75 13.67 -2.07
N ASN A 639 -11.54 12.35 -1.92
CA ASN A 639 -11.04 11.49 -3.00
C ASN A 639 -12.03 11.48 -4.18
N ILE A 640 -13.33 11.31 -3.91
CA ILE A 640 -14.37 11.32 -4.95
C ILE A 640 -14.50 12.71 -5.57
N SER A 641 -14.53 13.77 -4.75
CA SER A 641 -14.63 15.16 -5.22
C SER A 641 -13.44 15.55 -6.11
N SER A 642 -12.24 15.08 -5.79
CA SER A 642 -11.02 15.28 -6.59
C SER A 642 -11.11 14.68 -7.99
N ALA A 643 -11.93 13.63 -8.17
CA ALA A 643 -12.10 12.83 -9.38
C ALA A 643 -13.29 13.25 -10.26
N LEU A 644 -13.95 14.38 -9.95
CA LEU A 644 -15.04 14.93 -10.77
C LEU A 644 -14.47 15.58 -12.05
N TYR A 645 -14.15 14.75 -13.05
CA TYR A 645 -13.61 15.23 -14.33
C TYR A 645 -14.69 15.97 -15.15
N PRO A 646 -14.38 17.11 -15.81
CA PRO A 646 -15.36 17.87 -16.62
C PRO A 646 -15.97 17.12 -17.81
N SER A 647 -15.41 15.97 -18.19
CA SER A 647 -15.91 15.09 -19.25
C SER A 647 -17.02 14.15 -18.81
N LEU A 648 -17.27 14.00 -17.50
CA LEU A 648 -18.25 13.05 -16.97
C LEU A 648 -19.68 13.47 -17.30
N ASP A 649 -20.43 12.52 -17.84
CA ASP A 649 -21.88 12.56 -18.04
C ASP A 649 -22.63 11.68 -17.01
N GLN A 650 -21.92 10.84 -16.26
CA GLN A 650 -22.48 9.98 -15.23
C GLN A 650 -21.48 9.65 -14.11
N VAL A 651 -21.96 9.64 -12.86
CA VAL A 651 -21.28 9.09 -11.68
C VAL A 651 -22.18 8.07 -11.00
N VAL A 652 -21.64 6.89 -10.72
CA VAL A 652 -22.33 5.80 -10.00
C VAL A 652 -21.59 5.51 -8.70
N LEU A 653 -22.29 5.63 -7.58
CA LEU A 653 -21.76 5.35 -6.24
C LEU A 653 -22.44 4.09 -5.71
N VAL A 654 -21.69 2.98 -5.65
CA VAL A 654 -22.15 1.69 -5.12
C VAL A 654 -21.44 1.44 -3.80
N GLY A 655 -22.20 1.11 -2.75
CA GLY A 655 -21.62 0.92 -1.43
C GLY A 655 -22.66 0.61 -0.37
N ASP A 656 -22.28 0.78 0.90
CA ASP A 656 -23.17 0.54 2.03
C ASP A 656 -22.81 1.35 3.28
N HIS A 657 -23.41 2.52 3.44
CA HIS A 657 -23.18 3.47 4.56
C HIS A 657 -23.48 2.94 5.98
N GLN A 658 -23.96 1.70 6.10
CA GLN A 658 -24.19 1.04 7.39
C GLN A 658 -23.11 0.00 7.73
N GLN A 659 -22.19 -0.28 6.79
CA GLN A 659 -20.92 -0.98 7.04
C GLN A 659 -19.80 0.06 7.24
N LEU A 660 -18.52 -0.32 7.14
CA LEU A 660 -17.41 0.57 7.50
C LEU A 660 -17.44 1.92 6.76
N VAL A 661 -17.05 2.94 7.51
CA VAL A 661 -16.89 4.33 7.08
C VAL A 661 -15.40 4.61 6.75
N PRO A 662 -15.07 5.68 6.02
CA PRO A 662 -13.67 6.05 5.77
C PRO A 662 -12.90 6.23 7.08
N SER A 663 -11.69 5.69 7.14
CA SER A 663 -10.78 5.95 8.26
C SER A 663 -10.36 7.42 8.30
N VAL A 664 -10.10 7.92 9.51
CA VAL A 664 -9.53 9.25 9.77
C VAL A 664 -8.45 9.07 10.83
N ASP A 665 -7.25 9.59 10.56
CA ASP A 665 -6.06 9.41 11.41
C ASP A 665 -6.07 10.39 12.58
N VAL A 666 -6.41 11.66 12.33
CA VAL A 666 -6.68 12.67 13.35
C VAL A 666 -8.12 12.54 13.81
N ARG A 667 -8.33 11.81 14.90
CA ARG A 667 -9.64 11.48 15.53
C ARG A 667 -10.59 12.69 15.65
N GLU A 668 -10.05 13.88 15.90
CA GLU A 668 -10.77 15.14 16.07
C GLU A 668 -11.44 15.60 14.77
N LEU A 669 -10.82 15.38 13.61
CA LEU A 669 -11.43 15.61 12.29
C LEU A 669 -12.56 14.61 11.99
N GLY A 670 -12.52 13.45 12.65
CA GLY A 670 -13.57 12.44 12.63
C GLY A 670 -14.80 12.79 13.46
N ARG A 671 -14.88 13.98 14.08
CA ARG A 671 -16.01 14.41 14.94
C ARG A 671 -16.67 15.68 14.41
N ASP A 672 -17.79 16.05 15.01
CA ASP A 672 -18.40 17.36 14.79
C ASP A 672 -17.42 18.48 15.19
N PRO A 673 -17.28 19.56 14.40
CA PRO A 673 -18.05 19.90 13.19
C PRO A 673 -17.52 19.29 11.88
N TYR A 674 -16.30 18.75 11.86
CA TYR A 674 -15.57 18.40 10.63
C TYR A 674 -16.07 17.14 9.92
N ASN A 675 -16.48 16.13 10.67
CA ASN A 675 -17.17 14.93 10.20
C ASN A 675 -16.48 14.18 9.02
N MET A 676 -15.14 14.11 8.96
CA MET A 676 -14.40 13.46 7.86
C MET A 676 -14.69 11.97 7.67
N HIS A 677 -15.29 11.30 8.66
CA HIS A 677 -15.76 9.92 8.55
C HIS A 677 -17.07 9.80 7.74
N VAL A 678 -17.71 10.89 7.33
CA VAL A 678 -18.91 10.83 6.48
C VAL A 678 -18.48 10.81 5.02
N SER A 679 -18.74 9.70 4.32
CA SER A 679 -18.47 9.59 2.89
C SER A 679 -19.48 10.38 2.06
N LEU A 680 -19.12 10.73 0.82
CA LEU A 680 -20.04 11.39 -0.11
C LEU A 680 -21.30 10.55 -0.35
N PHE A 681 -21.17 9.22 -0.40
CA PHE A 681 -22.29 8.30 -0.45
C PHE A 681 -23.26 8.54 0.73
N GLU A 682 -22.72 8.54 1.95
CA GLU A 682 -23.53 8.69 3.17
C GLU A 682 -24.13 10.09 3.27
N ARG A 683 -23.38 11.15 2.95
CA ARG A 683 -23.88 12.53 2.96
C ARG A 683 -25.07 12.71 2.02
N LEU A 684 -25.00 12.19 0.80
CA LEU A 684 -26.10 12.28 -0.17
C LEU A 684 -27.35 11.49 0.30
N VAL A 685 -27.17 10.33 0.95
CA VAL A 685 -28.28 9.59 1.57
C VAL A 685 -28.87 10.33 2.79
N LYS A 686 -28.04 10.96 3.62
CA LYS A 686 -28.48 11.81 4.75
C LYS A 686 -29.33 12.98 4.24
N LEU A 687 -28.90 13.66 3.17
CA LEU A 687 -29.58 14.76 2.46
C LEU A 687 -30.85 14.35 1.68
N LYS A 688 -31.23 13.06 1.71
CA LYS A 688 -32.42 12.50 1.07
C LYS A 688 -32.43 12.55 -0.47
N LEU A 689 -31.26 12.57 -1.11
CA LEU A 689 -31.19 12.28 -2.54
C LEU A 689 -31.75 10.87 -2.80
N PRO A 690 -32.51 10.67 -3.90
CA PRO A 690 -33.02 9.35 -4.22
C PRO A 690 -31.87 8.33 -4.43
N TYR A 691 -32.03 7.14 -3.87
CA TYR A 691 -31.12 6.02 -4.02
C TYR A 691 -31.93 4.72 -4.14
N SER A 692 -31.38 3.71 -4.81
CA SER A 692 -31.96 2.36 -4.82
C SER A 692 -31.25 1.48 -3.83
N MET A 693 -32.02 0.66 -3.11
CA MET A 693 -31.52 -0.30 -2.13
C MET A 693 -31.74 -1.72 -2.66
N LEU A 694 -30.69 -2.54 -2.71
CA LEU A 694 -30.81 -3.97 -2.99
C LEU A 694 -31.47 -4.67 -1.79
N ARG A 695 -32.49 -5.50 -2.05
CA ARG A 695 -33.38 -6.05 -1.01
C ARG A 695 -33.24 -7.56 -0.79
N VAL A 696 -32.69 -8.31 -1.75
CA VAL A 696 -32.68 -9.78 -1.73
C VAL A 696 -31.27 -10.33 -1.49
N GLN A 697 -31.03 -10.89 -0.30
CA GLN A 697 -29.73 -11.45 0.10
C GLN A 697 -29.60 -12.93 -0.22
N ARG A 698 -28.37 -13.34 -0.57
CA ARG A 698 -27.98 -14.68 -1.05
C ARG A 698 -26.84 -15.31 -0.24
N ARG A 699 -26.43 -14.68 0.88
CA ARG A 699 -25.29 -15.07 1.75
C ARG A 699 -25.74 -15.92 2.94
N MET A 700 -26.64 -15.40 3.76
CA MET A 700 -26.92 -15.84 5.13
C MET A 700 -28.13 -16.78 5.19
N VAL A 701 -28.13 -17.76 6.09
CA VAL A 701 -29.39 -18.44 6.48
C VAL A 701 -30.34 -17.44 7.17
N PRO A 702 -31.68 -17.63 7.10
CA PRO A 702 -32.66 -16.66 7.60
C PRO A 702 -32.48 -16.28 9.08
N ALA A 703 -32.02 -17.23 9.91
CA ALA A 703 -31.74 -16.99 11.32
C ALA A 703 -30.63 -15.94 11.58
N ILE A 704 -29.67 -15.82 10.68
CA ILE A 704 -28.58 -14.83 10.74
C ILE A 704 -29.03 -13.52 10.07
N ARG A 705 -29.78 -13.62 8.96
CA ARG A 705 -30.40 -12.45 8.31
C ARG A 705 -31.32 -11.68 9.25
N GLU A 706 -32.05 -12.35 10.13
CA GLU A 706 -32.87 -11.70 11.16
C GLU A 706 -32.07 -10.88 12.18
N VAL A 707 -30.80 -11.20 12.43
CA VAL A 707 -29.90 -10.34 13.23
C VAL A 707 -29.53 -9.10 12.44
N VAL A 708 -29.16 -9.28 11.16
CA VAL A 708 -28.80 -8.19 10.24
C VAL A 708 -29.99 -7.26 9.92
N ASN A 709 -31.23 -7.72 10.05
CA ASN A 709 -32.43 -6.87 9.97
C ASN A 709 -32.47 -5.74 11.03
N ALA A 710 -31.71 -5.84 12.12
CA ALA A 710 -31.57 -4.74 13.10
C ALA A 710 -30.97 -3.46 12.46
N PHE A 711 -30.20 -3.63 11.39
CA PHE A 711 -29.65 -2.56 10.55
C PHE A 711 -30.51 -2.35 9.29
N TYR A 712 -30.95 -3.44 8.65
CA TYR A 712 -31.70 -3.39 7.37
C TYR A 712 -33.12 -4.00 7.46
N PRO A 713 -34.14 -3.30 7.99
CA PRO A 713 -35.50 -3.84 8.15
C PRO A 713 -36.20 -4.31 6.87
N LYS A 714 -35.69 -3.97 5.68
CA LYS A 714 -36.26 -4.32 4.36
C LYS A 714 -35.54 -5.49 3.68
N LEU A 715 -34.59 -6.14 4.35
CA LEU A 715 -33.78 -7.23 3.78
C LEU A 715 -34.57 -8.56 3.76
N THR A 716 -34.58 -9.25 2.62
CA THR A 716 -35.30 -10.50 2.39
C THR A 716 -34.38 -11.57 1.80
N ASP A 717 -34.79 -12.84 1.89
CA ASP A 717 -33.95 -13.99 1.52
C ASP A 717 -34.24 -14.49 0.11
N HIS A 718 -33.20 -14.83 -0.64
CA HIS A 718 -33.31 -15.59 -1.89
C HIS A 718 -33.59 -17.07 -1.61
N CYS A 719 -34.30 -17.77 -2.51
CA CYS A 719 -34.63 -19.20 -2.33
C CYS A 719 -33.39 -20.10 -2.10
N SER A 720 -32.23 -19.74 -2.66
CA SER A 720 -30.98 -20.49 -2.52
C SER A 720 -30.35 -20.51 -1.12
N VAL A 721 -30.86 -19.73 -0.14
CA VAL A 721 -30.37 -19.81 1.26
C VAL A 721 -31.18 -20.81 2.12
N TYR A 722 -32.26 -21.37 1.57
CA TYR A 722 -33.09 -22.39 2.21
C TYR A 722 -32.70 -23.82 1.80
N ASP A 723 -31.91 -23.96 0.73
CA ASP A 723 -31.42 -25.22 0.20
C ASP A 723 -30.28 -25.77 1.10
N PRO A 724 -30.43 -26.97 1.71
CA PRO A 724 -29.40 -27.56 2.58
C PRO A 724 -28.08 -27.90 1.88
N ASP A 725 -28.07 -28.15 0.57
CA ASP A 725 -26.83 -28.41 -0.16
C ASP A 725 -26.02 -27.12 -0.33
N ASN A 726 -26.72 -25.99 -0.49
CA ASN A 726 -26.12 -24.65 -0.49
C ASN A 726 -25.84 -24.11 0.92
N ARG A 727 -26.61 -24.50 1.94
CA ARG A 727 -26.51 -24.03 3.33
C ARG A 727 -26.66 -25.19 4.33
N PRO A 728 -25.63 -26.06 4.45
CA PRO A 728 -25.70 -27.21 5.34
C PRO A 728 -25.78 -26.80 6.81
N PRO A 729 -26.58 -27.51 7.64
CA PRO A 729 -26.68 -27.25 9.07
C PRO A 729 -25.37 -27.59 9.77
N ILE A 730 -24.99 -26.79 10.78
CA ILE A 730 -23.70 -26.95 11.46
C ILE A 730 -23.66 -28.28 12.26
N PRO A 731 -22.71 -29.19 11.96
CA PRO A 731 -22.52 -30.43 12.70
C PRO A 731 -22.34 -30.19 14.20
N GLY A 732 -22.95 -31.04 15.02
CA GLY A 732 -22.83 -30.97 16.47
C GLY A 732 -23.64 -29.85 17.16
N MET A 733 -24.37 -29.00 16.44
CA MET A 733 -25.12 -27.87 17.03
C MET A 733 -26.64 -28.05 17.07
N GLY A 734 -27.14 -29.28 16.87
CA GLY A 734 -28.57 -29.60 17.06
C GLY A 734 -29.54 -28.78 16.18
N GLY A 735 -29.07 -28.27 15.03
CA GLY A 735 -29.83 -27.38 14.14
C GLY A 735 -29.81 -25.89 14.52
N LYS A 736 -29.13 -25.49 15.60
CA LYS A 736 -28.96 -24.07 15.98
C LYS A 736 -27.81 -23.43 15.20
N SER A 737 -28.11 -22.81 14.07
CA SER A 737 -27.19 -21.92 13.32
C SER A 737 -26.87 -20.58 14.00
N LEU A 738 -27.42 -20.33 15.20
CA LEU A 738 -27.24 -19.09 15.94
C LEU A 738 -27.14 -19.39 17.44
N TRP A 739 -26.08 -18.90 18.09
CA TRP A 739 -25.97 -18.88 19.56
C TRP A 739 -25.14 -17.68 20.06
N TRP A 740 -25.43 -17.22 21.27
CA TRP A 740 -24.63 -16.28 22.05
C TRP A 740 -24.29 -16.95 23.39
N PHE A 741 -23.00 -17.19 23.62
CA PHE A 741 -22.47 -17.65 24.89
C PHE A 741 -22.15 -16.42 25.75
N ASP A 742 -22.99 -16.15 26.73
CA ASP A 742 -22.87 -15.00 27.63
C ASP A 742 -21.98 -15.34 28.82
N HIS A 743 -21.02 -14.47 29.16
CA HIS A 743 -20.02 -14.77 30.20
C HIS A 743 -19.47 -13.55 30.92
N GLU A 744 -18.93 -13.79 32.11
CA GLU A 744 -18.34 -12.78 33.01
C GLU A 744 -16.81 -12.90 33.10
N GLY A 745 -16.19 -13.69 32.21
CA GLY A 745 -14.73 -13.90 32.12
C GLY A 745 -13.93 -12.61 31.99
N GLN A 746 -12.74 -12.57 32.59
CA GLN A 746 -12.06 -11.31 32.89
C GLN A 746 -11.31 -10.71 31.68
N GLU A 747 -11.59 -9.45 31.34
CA GLU A 747 -10.79 -8.72 30.35
C GLU A 747 -9.40 -8.36 30.91
N MET A 748 -8.39 -8.46 30.06
CA MET A 748 -7.01 -8.05 30.33
C MET A 748 -6.58 -7.02 29.30
N GLN A 749 -5.89 -5.97 29.75
CA GLN A 749 -5.24 -5.01 28.86
C GLN A 749 -3.79 -5.43 28.60
N ASN A 750 -3.40 -5.46 27.33
CA ASN A 750 -2.03 -5.70 26.91
C ASN A 750 -1.15 -4.50 27.26
N VAL A 751 0.06 -4.77 27.78
CA VAL A 751 1.02 -3.73 28.19
C VAL A 751 1.54 -2.91 26.99
N ASN A 752 1.72 -3.54 25.82
CA ASN A 752 2.50 -2.97 24.71
C ASN A 752 1.68 -2.27 23.62
N ASP A 753 0.36 -2.45 23.56
CA ASP A 753 -0.45 -1.99 22.41
C ASP A 753 -1.83 -1.42 22.77
N PHE A 754 -2.08 -1.17 24.07
CA PHE A 754 -3.39 -0.78 24.65
C PHE A 754 -4.57 -1.70 24.29
N SER A 755 -4.32 -2.83 23.61
CA SER A 755 -5.36 -3.73 23.14
C SER A 755 -5.91 -4.57 24.29
N PHE A 756 -7.11 -5.13 24.08
CA PHE A 756 -7.77 -5.96 25.08
C PHE A 756 -7.78 -7.42 24.63
N SER A 757 -7.70 -8.33 25.59
CA SER A 757 -7.87 -9.76 25.39
C SER A 757 -8.67 -10.37 26.53
N ASN A 758 -9.28 -11.54 26.30
CA ASN A 758 -10.09 -12.25 27.29
C ASN A 758 -9.71 -13.73 27.25
N PRO A 759 -8.87 -14.21 28.19
CA PRO A 759 -8.35 -15.57 28.17
C PRO A 759 -9.42 -16.65 28.33
N ASP A 760 -10.44 -16.43 29.17
CA ASP A 760 -11.54 -17.38 29.40
C ASP A 760 -12.36 -17.58 28.11
N GLU A 761 -12.66 -16.47 27.44
CA GLU A 761 -13.33 -16.44 26.14
C GLU A 761 -12.49 -17.14 25.07
N ALA A 762 -11.18 -16.88 25.03
CA ALA A 762 -10.26 -17.50 24.07
C ALA A 762 -10.14 -19.03 24.26
N ASP A 763 -10.06 -19.52 25.50
CA ASP A 763 -10.08 -20.97 25.79
C ASP A 763 -11.42 -21.62 25.44
N MET A 764 -12.54 -20.91 25.67
CA MET A 764 -13.86 -21.40 25.30
C MET A 764 -14.03 -21.51 23.77
N ILE A 765 -13.57 -20.49 23.04
CA ILE A 765 -13.56 -20.46 21.56
C ILE A 765 -12.70 -21.59 20.99
N VAL A 766 -11.46 -21.77 21.47
CA VAL A 766 -10.55 -22.81 20.94
C VAL A 766 -11.08 -24.22 21.21
N GLY A 767 -11.66 -24.45 22.40
CA GLY A 767 -12.37 -25.71 22.68
C GLY A 767 -13.57 -25.94 21.76
N PHE A 768 -14.30 -24.88 21.37
CA PHE A 768 -15.39 -24.99 20.41
C PHE A 768 -14.92 -25.25 18.96
N VAL A 769 -13.82 -24.64 18.53
CA VAL A 769 -13.17 -24.95 17.24
C VAL A 769 -12.78 -26.43 17.19
N ARG A 770 -12.15 -26.95 18.25
CA ARG A 770 -11.85 -28.39 18.39
C ARG A 770 -13.13 -29.24 18.25
N TYR A 771 -14.20 -28.89 18.95
CA TYR A 771 -15.48 -29.60 18.89
C TYR A 771 -16.10 -29.63 17.48
N LEU A 772 -16.08 -28.49 16.76
CA LEU A 772 -16.59 -28.40 15.39
C LEU A 772 -15.76 -29.26 14.42
N VAL A 773 -14.43 -29.22 14.53
CA VAL A 773 -13.53 -30.05 13.71
C VAL A 773 -13.67 -31.54 14.03
N GLN A 774 -13.85 -31.92 15.30
CA GLN A 774 -14.19 -33.29 15.70
C GLN A 774 -15.56 -33.76 15.15
N ASN A 775 -16.50 -32.83 14.95
CA ASN A 775 -17.79 -33.11 14.31
C ASN A 775 -17.76 -33.05 12.77
N GLY A 776 -16.59 -32.84 12.16
CA GLY A 776 -16.40 -32.86 10.71
C GLY A 776 -16.68 -31.53 10.00
N VAL A 777 -16.54 -30.40 10.70
CA VAL A 777 -16.38 -29.08 10.04
C VAL A 777 -14.92 -28.94 9.61
N ASP A 778 -14.69 -28.54 8.36
CA ASP A 778 -13.35 -28.27 7.83
C ASP A 778 -12.77 -26.99 8.47
N PRO A 779 -11.51 -27.00 8.95
CA PRO A 779 -10.83 -25.78 9.42
C PRO A 779 -10.90 -24.59 8.46
N GLU A 780 -10.83 -24.79 7.13
CA GLU A 780 -10.93 -23.68 6.15
C GLU A 780 -12.33 -23.00 6.19
N ARG A 781 -13.36 -23.69 6.70
CA ARG A 781 -14.76 -23.21 6.79
C ARG A 781 -15.10 -22.48 8.10
N ILE A 782 -14.11 -22.25 8.97
CA ILE A 782 -14.26 -21.55 10.25
C ILE A 782 -13.39 -20.28 10.25
N THR A 783 -14.00 -19.12 10.43
CA THR A 783 -13.30 -17.86 10.74
C THR A 783 -13.62 -17.40 12.16
N ILE A 784 -12.63 -16.87 12.86
CA ILE A 784 -12.76 -16.24 14.17
C ILE A 784 -12.53 -14.74 14.00
N LEU A 785 -13.50 -13.94 14.42
CA LEU A 785 -13.48 -12.49 14.34
C LEU A 785 -13.47 -11.87 15.74
N THR A 786 -12.71 -10.80 15.91
CA THR A 786 -12.69 -10.03 17.17
C THR A 786 -12.46 -8.54 16.91
N PHE A 787 -12.72 -7.70 17.90
CA PHE A 787 -12.53 -6.25 17.82
C PHE A 787 -11.10 -5.80 18.18
N TYR A 788 -10.25 -6.69 18.72
CA TYR A 788 -8.96 -6.32 19.32
C TYR A 788 -7.78 -7.17 18.81
N LYS A 789 -6.67 -6.53 18.40
CA LYS A 789 -5.45 -7.22 17.94
C LYS A 789 -4.83 -8.13 19.02
N GLY A 790 -4.92 -7.74 20.29
CA GLY A 790 -4.48 -8.58 21.42
C GLY A 790 -5.18 -9.94 21.47
N GLN A 791 -6.51 -9.96 21.27
CA GLN A 791 -7.29 -11.20 21.20
C GLN A 791 -6.98 -12.03 19.96
N VAL A 792 -6.67 -11.41 18.81
CA VAL A 792 -6.21 -12.14 17.60
C VAL A 792 -4.93 -12.95 17.91
N ALA A 793 -3.94 -12.30 18.53
CA ALA A 793 -2.70 -12.96 18.91
C ALA A 793 -2.95 -14.10 19.92
N LEU A 794 -3.75 -13.83 20.96
CA LEU A 794 -4.03 -14.77 22.05
C LEU A 794 -4.79 -16.03 21.59
N ILE A 795 -5.76 -15.89 20.69
CA ILE A 795 -6.49 -17.03 20.10
C ILE A 795 -5.57 -17.80 19.15
N THR A 796 -4.75 -17.11 18.34
CA THR A 796 -3.81 -17.75 17.41
C THR A 796 -2.75 -18.58 18.15
N GLU A 797 -2.22 -18.07 19.26
CA GLU A 797 -1.31 -18.78 20.17
C GLU A 797 -1.96 -20.07 20.72
N ARG A 798 -3.21 -19.98 21.21
CA ARG A 798 -3.96 -21.13 21.75
C ARG A 798 -4.27 -22.19 20.69
N LEU A 799 -4.69 -21.80 19.49
CA LEU A 799 -4.90 -22.71 18.36
C LEU A 799 -3.61 -23.45 17.96
N ARG A 800 -2.46 -22.75 17.99
CA ARG A 800 -1.14 -23.33 17.73
C ARG A 800 -0.64 -24.29 18.82
N ARG A 801 -1.16 -24.19 20.06
CA ARG A 801 -0.85 -25.12 21.16
C ARG A 801 -1.75 -26.37 21.20
N ASP A 802 -2.86 -26.39 20.45
CA ASP A 802 -3.77 -27.53 20.43
C ASP A 802 -3.28 -28.63 19.47
N LEU A 803 -2.62 -29.65 20.01
CA LEU A 803 -2.09 -30.80 19.28
C LEU A 803 -3.11 -31.51 18.35
N TYR A 804 -4.41 -31.53 18.69
CA TYR A 804 -5.41 -32.13 17.80
C TYR A 804 -5.67 -31.24 16.58
N LEU A 805 -5.76 -29.92 16.79
CA LEU A 805 -5.96 -28.94 15.75
C LEU A 805 -4.71 -28.77 14.87
N GLU A 806 -3.50 -28.84 15.43
CA GLU A 806 -2.25 -28.86 14.67
C GLU A 806 -2.14 -30.09 13.77
N ILE A 807 -2.53 -31.28 14.25
CA ILE A 807 -2.53 -32.51 13.43
C ILE A 807 -3.58 -32.44 12.30
N LYS A 808 -4.76 -31.84 12.54
CA LYS A 808 -5.82 -31.72 11.52
C LYS A 808 -5.62 -30.53 10.56
N ASN A 809 -4.87 -29.50 10.95
CA ASN A 809 -4.48 -28.37 10.10
C ASN A 809 -2.94 -28.16 10.14
N PRO A 810 -2.16 -29.08 9.55
CA PRO A 810 -0.68 -29.04 9.62
C PRO A 810 -0.06 -27.87 8.85
N LEU A 811 -0.84 -27.15 8.04
CA LEU A 811 -0.42 -25.92 7.38
C LEU A 811 -0.55 -24.67 8.28
N LYS A 812 -1.07 -24.83 9.51
CA LYS A 812 -1.26 -23.77 10.53
C LYS A 812 -2.13 -22.57 10.08
N LYS A 813 -2.90 -22.75 9.01
CA LYS A 813 -3.77 -21.74 8.39
C LYS A 813 -5.09 -21.61 9.16
N TRP A 814 -5.06 -20.88 10.27
CA TRP A 814 -6.25 -20.50 11.03
C TRP A 814 -6.68 -19.08 10.67
N SER A 815 -7.94 -18.90 10.25
CA SER A 815 -8.47 -17.57 9.95
C SER A 815 -8.92 -16.88 11.25
N VAL A 816 -7.99 -16.17 11.89
CA VAL A 816 -8.25 -15.33 13.07
C VAL A 816 -7.94 -13.89 12.68
N ARG A 817 -8.95 -13.02 12.61
CA ARG A 817 -8.83 -11.65 12.08
C ARG A 817 -9.56 -10.64 12.97
N THR A 818 -9.22 -9.36 12.82
CA THR A 818 -10.08 -8.29 13.33
C THR A 818 -11.34 -8.16 12.47
N VAL A 819 -12.43 -7.61 13.02
CA VAL A 819 -13.68 -7.34 12.29
C VAL A 819 -13.42 -6.48 11.04
N ASP A 820 -12.62 -5.42 11.17
CA ASP A 820 -12.25 -4.55 10.05
C ASP A 820 -11.40 -5.31 9.01
N GLY A 821 -10.45 -6.13 9.47
CA GLY A 821 -9.58 -6.94 8.62
C GLY A 821 -10.26 -8.14 7.95
N PHE A 822 -11.58 -8.31 8.08
CA PHE A 822 -12.37 -9.34 7.38
C PHE A 822 -13.53 -8.71 6.58
N GLN A 823 -13.40 -7.44 6.20
CA GLN A 823 -14.31 -6.80 5.26
C GLN A 823 -14.21 -7.46 3.86
N GLY A 824 -15.29 -7.39 3.08
CA GLY A 824 -15.44 -8.11 1.81
C GLY A 824 -15.68 -9.61 1.99
N GLU A 825 -14.81 -10.28 2.76
CA GLU A 825 -14.81 -11.71 3.04
C GLU A 825 -16.14 -12.22 3.69
N GLU A 826 -16.39 -13.53 3.56
CA GLU A 826 -17.47 -14.30 4.19
C GLU A 826 -17.03 -15.76 4.41
N ASN A 827 -17.57 -16.45 5.42
CA ASN A 827 -17.30 -17.88 5.64
C ASN A 827 -18.55 -18.62 6.16
N ASP A 828 -18.54 -19.95 6.15
CA ASP A 828 -19.68 -20.77 6.57
C ASP A 828 -19.94 -20.68 8.07
N VAL A 829 -18.89 -20.76 8.89
CA VAL A 829 -18.95 -20.58 10.35
C VAL A 829 -18.15 -19.36 10.76
N ILE A 830 -18.78 -18.45 11.51
CA ILE A 830 -18.13 -17.32 12.17
C ILE A 830 -18.25 -17.48 13.69
N LEU A 831 -17.12 -17.40 14.38
CA LEU A 831 -17.03 -17.24 15.82
C LEU A 831 -16.70 -15.77 16.11
N LEU A 832 -17.61 -15.03 16.74
CA LEU A 832 -17.45 -13.59 17.01
C LEU A 832 -17.11 -13.37 18.49
N SER A 833 -15.88 -12.93 18.76
CA SER A 833 -15.32 -12.66 20.08
C SER A 833 -15.44 -11.17 20.41
N LEU A 834 -16.17 -10.84 21.48
CA LEU A 834 -16.41 -9.46 21.90
C LEU A 834 -15.39 -8.96 22.94
N VAL A 835 -14.73 -9.84 23.70
CA VAL A 835 -13.65 -9.54 24.65
C VAL A 835 -14.05 -8.78 25.92
N ARG A 836 -14.80 -7.68 25.79
CA ARG A 836 -14.99 -6.70 26.86
C ARG A 836 -16.07 -7.10 27.86
N THR A 837 -15.78 -6.83 29.13
CA THR A 837 -16.67 -7.05 30.29
C THR A 837 -16.76 -5.86 31.25
N VAL A 838 -15.96 -4.80 31.04
CA VAL A 838 -16.04 -3.55 31.84
C VAL A 838 -16.83 -2.45 31.12
N GLY A 839 -16.62 -2.28 29.81
CA GLY A 839 -17.32 -1.29 28.97
C GLY A 839 -17.09 -1.52 27.48
N PRO A 840 -17.99 -1.07 26.60
CA PRO A 840 -18.07 -1.52 25.20
C PRO A 840 -16.85 -1.16 24.34
N GLY A 841 -16.19 -0.03 24.60
CA GLY A 841 -15.06 0.44 23.78
C GLY A 841 -15.39 0.47 22.28
N PHE A 842 -14.51 -0.08 21.44
CA PHE A 842 -14.69 -0.10 19.98
C PHE A 842 -15.86 -0.96 19.48
N ILE A 843 -16.48 -1.79 20.34
CA ILE A 843 -17.65 -2.63 20.00
C ILE A 843 -18.92 -1.79 19.86
N GLY A 844 -18.99 -0.62 20.52
CA GLY A 844 -20.16 0.26 20.51
C GLY A 844 -20.49 0.86 19.13
N ASN A 845 -19.53 0.85 18.20
CA ASN A 845 -19.72 1.37 16.86
C ASN A 845 -20.66 0.49 16.03
N ALA A 846 -21.80 1.05 15.62
CA ALA A 846 -22.85 0.35 14.88
C ALA A 846 -22.37 -0.29 13.56
N ASN A 847 -21.52 0.43 12.83
CA ASN A 847 -20.99 0.00 11.53
C ASN A 847 -20.12 -1.26 11.64
N ARG A 848 -19.24 -1.33 12.66
CA ARG A 848 -18.45 -2.53 12.97
C ARG A 848 -19.32 -3.67 13.49
N ALA A 849 -20.33 -3.40 14.32
CA ALA A 849 -21.26 -4.43 14.80
C ALA A 849 -22.02 -5.12 13.64
N ASN A 850 -22.47 -4.33 12.65
CA ASN A 850 -23.05 -4.83 11.40
C ASN A 850 -22.05 -5.64 10.57
N VAL A 851 -20.82 -5.13 10.41
CA VAL A 851 -19.75 -5.85 9.68
C VAL A 851 -19.43 -7.19 10.33
N GLY A 852 -19.37 -7.30 11.67
CA GLY A 852 -19.13 -8.55 12.38
C GLY A 852 -20.29 -9.55 12.30
N THR A 853 -21.55 -9.07 12.40
CA THR A 853 -22.75 -9.93 12.41
C THR A 853 -23.20 -10.43 11.02
N SER A 854 -22.58 -9.97 9.93
CA SER A 854 -23.02 -10.24 8.55
C SER A 854 -22.07 -11.09 7.70
N ARG A 855 -21.04 -11.70 8.31
CA ARG A 855 -20.02 -12.52 7.63
C ARG A 855 -20.39 -14.00 7.47
N ALA A 856 -21.34 -14.47 8.27
CA ALA A 856 -21.66 -15.89 8.40
C ALA A 856 -22.68 -16.38 7.37
N ARG A 857 -22.33 -17.42 6.60
CA ARG A 857 -23.25 -18.04 5.64
C ARG A 857 -24.19 -19.06 6.29
N CYS A 858 -23.66 -19.94 7.14
CA CYS A 858 -24.37 -21.11 7.68
C CYS A 858 -24.52 -21.12 9.21
N GLY A 859 -23.56 -20.56 9.96
CA GLY A 859 -23.60 -20.51 11.43
C GLY A 859 -22.85 -19.32 12.03
N MET A 860 -23.47 -18.66 13.00
CA MET A 860 -22.87 -17.55 13.75
C MET A 860 -22.93 -17.81 15.25
N TYR A 861 -21.79 -17.75 15.92
CA TYR A 861 -21.66 -18.04 17.34
C TYR A 861 -20.92 -16.88 18.02
N VAL A 862 -21.63 -16.14 18.87
CA VAL A 862 -21.10 -14.97 19.59
C VAL A 862 -20.62 -15.39 20.97
N PHE A 863 -19.49 -14.83 21.39
CA PHE A 863 -18.89 -15.01 22.71
C PHE A 863 -18.65 -13.60 23.28
N GLY A 864 -19.28 -13.29 24.41
CA GLY A 864 -19.12 -11.99 25.06
C GLY A 864 -20.21 -11.66 26.07
N ASN A 865 -19.93 -10.69 26.93
CA ASN A 865 -20.86 -10.25 27.97
C ASN A 865 -21.99 -9.37 27.39
N SER A 866 -23.25 -9.81 27.52
CA SER A 866 -24.42 -9.06 27.03
C SER A 866 -24.64 -7.77 27.82
N GLN A 867 -24.52 -7.83 29.15
CA GLN A 867 -24.81 -6.73 30.07
C GLN A 867 -23.90 -5.52 29.82
N THR A 868 -22.62 -5.76 29.51
CA THR A 868 -21.62 -4.72 29.21
C THR A 868 -22.01 -3.83 28.03
N LEU A 869 -22.78 -4.37 27.08
CA LEU A 869 -23.25 -3.65 25.89
C LEU A 869 -24.57 -2.89 26.12
N VAL A 870 -25.33 -3.26 27.17
CA VAL A 870 -26.64 -2.67 27.47
C VAL A 870 -26.70 -1.90 28.80
N ARG A 871 -25.57 -1.77 29.51
CA ARG A 871 -25.47 -1.12 30.84
C ARG A 871 -25.76 0.39 30.84
N ASP A 872 -25.52 1.08 29.73
CA ASP A 872 -25.77 2.52 29.58
C ASP A 872 -26.74 2.76 28.42
N GLU A 873 -27.99 3.07 28.75
CA GLU A 873 -29.07 3.30 27.79
C GLU A 873 -28.82 4.47 26.84
N ASN A 874 -27.96 5.42 27.21
CA ASN A 874 -27.61 6.59 26.39
C ASN A 874 -26.47 6.30 25.39
N SER A 875 -25.83 5.14 25.47
CA SER A 875 -24.70 4.79 24.62
C SER A 875 -25.09 4.34 23.21
N GLU A 876 -24.25 4.64 22.21
CA GLU A 876 -24.35 4.07 20.86
C GLU A 876 -24.35 2.54 20.87
N ALA A 877 -23.65 1.96 21.85
CA ALA A 877 -23.60 0.53 22.10
C ALA A 877 -24.99 -0.03 22.42
N TYR A 878 -25.72 0.55 23.38
CA TYR A 878 -27.08 0.13 23.73
C TYR A 878 -28.02 0.26 22.52
N GLY A 879 -28.03 1.44 21.88
CA GLY A 879 -28.87 1.73 20.70
C GLY A 879 -28.63 0.80 19.51
N THR A 880 -27.49 0.12 19.47
CA THR A 880 -27.15 -0.92 18.49
C THR A 880 -27.44 -2.33 19.01
N TRP A 881 -26.77 -2.72 20.10
CA TRP A 881 -26.68 -4.10 20.54
C TRP A 881 -27.93 -4.59 21.25
N ARG A 882 -28.76 -3.72 21.85
CA ARG A 882 -30.07 -4.13 22.39
C ARG A 882 -30.93 -4.76 21.30
N LYS A 883 -30.99 -4.15 20.10
CA LYS A 883 -31.71 -4.66 18.92
C LYS A 883 -31.16 -6.00 18.41
N VAL A 884 -29.85 -6.21 18.54
CA VAL A 884 -29.19 -7.49 18.19
C VAL A 884 -29.59 -8.55 19.21
N ILE A 885 -29.44 -8.25 20.50
CA ILE A 885 -29.76 -9.15 21.62
C ILE A 885 -31.26 -9.53 21.62
N ASP A 886 -32.17 -8.61 21.28
CA ASP A 886 -33.61 -8.87 21.07
C ASP A 886 -33.88 -10.01 20.08
N VAL A 887 -32.98 -10.25 19.10
CA VAL A 887 -33.11 -11.35 18.13
C VAL A 887 -32.67 -12.68 18.75
N PHE A 888 -31.59 -12.69 19.53
CA PHE A 888 -31.11 -13.89 20.23
C PHE A 888 -32.06 -14.32 21.36
N GLU A 889 -32.58 -13.38 22.14
CA GLU A 889 -33.57 -13.65 23.20
C GLU A 889 -34.86 -14.25 22.61
N ARG A 890 -35.48 -13.60 21.62
CA ARG A 890 -36.70 -14.11 20.96
C ARG A 890 -36.52 -15.47 20.28
N ARG A 891 -35.29 -15.81 19.86
CA ARG A 891 -34.94 -17.12 19.26
C ARG A 891 -34.51 -18.18 20.29
N GLN A 892 -34.47 -17.84 21.57
CA GLN A 892 -33.93 -18.67 22.66
C GLN A 892 -32.54 -19.20 22.28
N CYS A 893 -31.66 -18.25 21.98
CA CYS A 893 -30.32 -18.44 21.43
C CYS A 893 -29.22 -17.73 22.25
N ILE A 894 -29.51 -17.29 23.48
CA ILE A 894 -28.56 -16.68 24.42
C ILE A 894 -28.71 -17.34 25.79
N ASP A 895 -27.58 -17.69 26.43
CA ASP A 895 -27.51 -18.28 27.78
C ASP A 895 -26.06 -18.23 28.32
N ASN A 896 -25.85 -18.44 29.62
CA ASN A 896 -24.54 -18.66 30.24
C ASN A 896 -23.95 -20.08 29.98
N CYS A 897 -24.45 -20.76 28.96
CA CYS A 897 -23.93 -22.05 28.53
C CYS A 897 -23.96 -22.19 27.00
N LEU A 898 -22.99 -22.91 26.45
CA LEU A 898 -22.93 -23.28 25.04
C LEU A 898 -23.52 -24.69 24.86
N PRO A 899 -24.67 -24.85 24.16
CA PRO A 899 -25.32 -26.13 24.00
C PRO A 899 -24.77 -26.91 22.80
N VAL A 900 -23.91 -27.87 23.08
CA VAL A 900 -23.40 -28.82 22.08
C VAL A 900 -24.24 -30.09 22.07
N THR A 901 -24.49 -30.68 20.90
CA THR A 901 -25.37 -31.83 20.72
C THR A 901 -24.65 -32.98 20.03
N CYS A 902 -24.43 -34.07 20.76
CA CYS A 902 -23.77 -35.28 20.27
C CYS A 902 -24.51 -35.88 19.07
N HIS A 903 -23.86 -35.94 17.90
CA HIS A 903 -24.44 -36.46 16.66
C HIS A 903 -24.99 -37.89 16.80
N ASN A 904 -24.23 -38.79 17.41
CA ASN A 904 -24.55 -40.23 17.47
C ASN A 904 -25.71 -40.57 18.43
N HIS A 905 -25.95 -39.74 19.45
CA HIS A 905 -26.84 -40.04 20.58
C HIS A 905 -27.93 -38.98 20.83
N GLY A 906 -27.99 -37.92 20.02
CA GLY A 906 -28.89 -36.77 20.21
C GLY A 906 -28.71 -36.03 21.56
N THR A 907 -27.69 -36.36 22.34
CA THR A 907 -27.53 -35.91 23.73
C THR A 907 -26.98 -34.49 23.75
N ARG A 908 -27.75 -33.55 24.31
CA ARG A 908 -27.36 -32.15 24.49
C ARG A 908 -26.56 -31.97 25.78
N THR A 909 -25.39 -31.36 25.69
CA THR A 909 -24.50 -30.99 26.79
C THR A 909 -24.40 -29.47 26.84
N ASN A 910 -24.66 -28.88 28.00
CA ASN A 910 -24.62 -27.42 28.19
C ASN A 910 -23.30 -27.03 28.89
N LEU A 911 -22.38 -26.39 28.17
CA LEU A 911 -21.03 -26.08 28.64
C LEU A 911 -20.93 -24.66 29.18
N LYS A 912 -20.61 -24.50 30.48
CA LYS A 912 -20.50 -23.18 31.14
C LYS A 912 -19.12 -22.53 31.11
N ASN A 913 -18.06 -23.30 30.87
CA ASN A 913 -16.68 -22.81 30.79
C ASN A 913 -15.78 -23.84 30.07
N ALA A 914 -14.55 -23.43 29.75
CA ALA A 914 -13.60 -24.25 29.01
C ALA A 914 -13.18 -25.56 29.71
N SER A 915 -13.37 -25.71 31.03
CA SER A 915 -13.13 -27.00 31.69
C SER A 915 -14.13 -28.08 31.25
N GLY A 916 -15.32 -27.66 30.79
CA GLY A 916 -16.38 -28.55 30.32
C GLY A 916 -15.98 -29.44 29.12
N TRP A 917 -15.07 -28.96 28.26
CA TRP A 917 -14.55 -29.73 27.13
C TRP A 917 -13.85 -31.03 27.56
N LYS A 918 -13.40 -31.14 28.82
CA LYS A 918 -12.77 -32.36 29.37
C LYS A 918 -13.74 -33.54 29.53
N TYR A 919 -15.05 -33.29 29.61
CA TYR A 919 -16.07 -34.36 29.75
C TYR A 919 -16.54 -34.93 28.41
N ILE A 920 -16.24 -34.26 27.30
CA ILE A 920 -16.61 -34.69 25.93
C ILE A 920 -15.40 -34.70 24.97
N PRO A 921 -14.25 -35.28 25.34
CA PRO A 921 -12.98 -35.10 24.63
C PRO A 921 -12.97 -35.66 23.19
N GLY A 922 -13.92 -36.55 22.86
CA GLY A 922 -14.13 -37.08 21.50
C GLY A 922 -15.10 -36.26 20.61
N GLY A 923 -15.70 -35.19 21.12
CA GLY A 923 -16.65 -34.33 20.39
C GLY A 923 -18.08 -34.88 20.31
N GLY A 924 -18.40 -35.98 21.01
CA GLY A 924 -19.75 -36.51 21.16
C GLY A 924 -20.37 -36.15 22.51
N CYS A 925 -20.62 -37.16 23.35
CA CYS A 925 -21.03 -37.02 24.74
C CYS A 925 -20.15 -37.87 25.67
N ASP A 926 -20.44 -37.81 26.96
CA ASP A 926 -19.80 -38.50 28.09
C ASP A 926 -19.89 -40.04 28.03
N LYS A 927 -20.90 -40.59 27.36
CA LYS A 927 -21.05 -42.04 27.14
C LYS A 927 -19.82 -42.63 26.44
N GLY A 928 -19.44 -43.86 26.83
CA GLY A 928 -18.44 -44.64 26.10
C GLY A 928 -18.86 -44.93 24.65
N CYS A 929 -17.90 -45.18 23.76
CA CYS A 929 -18.18 -45.54 22.39
C CYS A 929 -18.51 -47.04 22.26
N GLU A 930 -19.67 -47.38 21.70
CA GLU A 930 -20.15 -48.77 21.55
C GLU A 930 -19.54 -49.51 20.34
N SER A 931 -18.72 -48.82 19.54
CA SER A 931 -18.08 -49.35 18.33
C SER A 931 -16.73 -50.03 18.61
N THR A 932 -16.29 -50.85 17.66
CA THR A 932 -14.98 -51.51 17.71
C THR A 932 -13.93 -50.79 16.86
N CYS A 933 -12.67 -50.84 17.30
CA CYS A 933 -11.52 -50.43 16.50
C CYS A 933 -11.32 -51.37 15.29
N ALA A 934 -10.48 -50.97 14.34
CA ALA A 934 -10.27 -51.67 13.06
C ALA A 934 -9.86 -53.16 13.12
N LYS A 935 -9.58 -53.72 14.31
CA LYS A 935 -9.29 -55.14 14.55
C LYS A 935 -10.18 -55.78 15.65
N GLY A 936 -11.38 -55.24 15.88
CA GLY A 936 -12.41 -55.86 16.72
C GLY A 936 -12.37 -55.53 18.22
N HIS A 937 -11.33 -54.88 18.74
CA HIS A 937 -11.30 -54.42 20.13
C HIS A 937 -12.38 -53.35 20.41
N PRO A 938 -13.03 -53.35 21.58
CA PRO A 938 -13.99 -52.28 21.94
C PRO A 938 -13.28 -50.93 22.09
N CYS A 939 -13.89 -49.85 21.58
CA CYS A 939 -13.31 -48.52 21.66
C CYS A 939 -13.34 -47.99 23.10
N LYS A 940 -12.16 -47.68 23.66
CA LYS A 940 -12.00 -47.16 25.04
C LYS A 940 -12.19 -45.64 25.17
N LEU A 941 -12.66 -44.97 24.12
CA LEU A 941 -12.91 -43.52 24.11
C LEU A 941 -14.37 -43.21 24.48
N THR A 942 -14.60 -41.99 25.00
CA THR A 942 -15.92 -41.37 24.99
C THR A 942 -16.43 -41.23 23.56
N CYS A 943 -17.75 -41.20 23.36
CA CYS A 943 -18.41 -41.08 22.08
C CYS A 943 -17.76 -40.01 21.17
N HIS A 944 -17.42 -40.41 19.94
CA HIS A 944 -16.79 -39.57 18.92
C HIS A 944 -17.40 -39.79 17.54
N LYS A 945 -17.11 -38.86 16.61
CA LYS A 945 -17.54 -38.94 15.20
C LYS A 945 -16.41 -39.29 14.22
N PHE A 946 -15.15 -39.03 14.58
CA PHE A 946 -14.00 -39.44 13.76
C PHE A 946 -13.89 -40.97 13.66
N ASP A 947 -13.28 -41.44 12.56
CA ASP A 947 -13.28 -42.85 12.16
C ASP A 947 -12.48 -43.76 13.14
N HIS A 948 -12.91 -45.00 13.28
CA HIS A 948 -12.27 -45.99 14.17
C HIS A 948 -10.90 -46.50 13.69
N SER A 949 -10.51 -46.16 12.45
CA SER A 949 -9.15 -46.29 11.94
C SER A 949 -8.18 -45.20 12.44
N GLU A 950 -8.69 -44.04 12.89
CA GLU A 950 -7.85 -43.01 13.54
C GLU A 950 -7.57 -43.33 15.02
N VAL A 951 -8.34 -44.25 15.63
CA VAL A 951 -8.25 -44.60 17.05
C VAL A 951 -7.01 -45.43 17.35
N LYS A 952 -6.04 -44.81 18.05
CA LYS A 952 -4.81 -45.46 18.52
C LYS A 952 -5.05 -46.39 19.72
N CYS A 953 -5.80 -47.47 19.52
CA CYS A 953 -6.06 -48.48 20.54
C CYS A 953 -4.75 -49.17 21.01
N LEU A 954 -4.41 -48.98 22.29
CA LEU A 954 -3.15 -49.42 22.90
C LEU A 954 -3.17 -50.87 23.42
N ASP A 955 -4.25 -51.61 23.16
CA ASP A 955 -4.33 -53.04 23.51
C ASP A 955 -3.56 -53.90 22.50
N LYS A 956 -3.04 -55.05 22.96
CA LYS A 956 -2.31 -56.00 22.11
C LYS A 956 -3.23 -56.60 21.05
N CYS A 957 -2.81 -56.57 19.80
CA CYS A 957 -3.60 -57.05 18.66
C CYS A 957 -3.92 -58.55 18.78
N GLU A 958 -5.20 -58.90 18.83
CA GLU A 958 -5.66 -60.30 18.98
C GLU A 958 -5.68 -61.09 17.66
N GLU A 959 -5.31 -60.49 16.52
CA GLU A 959 -5.24 -61.22 15.26
C GLU A 959 -4.17 -62.32 15.27
N VAL A 960 -4.59 -63.52 14.85
CA VAL A 960 -3.70 -64.63 14.51
C VAL A 960 -3.21 -64.44 13.08
N LEU A 961 -1.88 -64.41 12.92
CA LEU A 961 -1.20 -64.20 11.66
C LEU A 961 -1.23 -65.47 10.79
N LYS A 962 -0.92 -65.32 9.50
CA LYS A 962 -0.99 -66.44 8.53
C LYS A 962 -0.02 -67.60 8.82
N CYS A 963 0.99 -67.36 9.64
CA CYS A 963 1.94 -68.36 10.15
C CYS A 963 1.53 -68.98 11.50
N GLY A 964 0.30 -68.73 11.97
CA GLY A 964 -0.26 -69.28 13.21
C GLY A 964 0.10 -68.53 14.51
N HIS A 965 1.07 -67.61 14.46
CA HIS A 965 1.44 -66.80 15.64
C HIS A 965 0.42 -65.69 15.93
N SER A 966 0.22 -65.36 17.21
CA SER A 966 -0.44 -64.12 17.63
C SER A 966 0.39 -62.89 17.26
N CYS A 967 -0.26 -61.80 16.88
CA CYS A 967 0.39 -60.51 16.66
C CYS A 967 1.04 -59.94 17.94
N GLU A 968 2.27 -59.42 17.85
CA GLU A 968 2.92 -58.74 18.99
C GLU A 968 2.64 -57.22 19.03
N SER A 969 2.14 -56.65 17.93
CA SER A 969 1.88 -55.22 17.78
C SER A 969 0.64 -54.75 18.54
N LEU A 970 0.55 -53.43 18.78
CA LEU A 970 -0.68 -52.82 19.27
C LEU A 970 -1.79 -52.85 18.20
N CYS A 971 -3.05 -52.76 18.61
CA CYS A 971 -4.20 -52.79 17.71
C CYS A 971 -4.09 -51.80 16.54
N TRP A 972 -3.61 -50.58 16.80
CA TRP A 972 -3.48 -49.52 15.78
C TRP A 972 -2.30 -49.69 14.81
N GLN A 973 -1.35 -50.57 15.12
CA GLN A 973 -0.14 -50.75 14.32
C GLN A 973 -0.33 -51.83 13.24
N PRO A 974 0.44 -51.81 12.13
CA PRO A 974 0.49 -52.95 11.20
C PRO A 974 0.87 -54.24 11.94
N CYS A 975 0.21 -55.36 11.64
CA CYS A 975 0.42 -56.60 12.38
C CYS A 975 1.82 -57.19 12.15
N GLN A 976 2.59 -57.36 13.22
CA GLN A 976 3.94 -57.96 13.20
C GLN A 976 3.98 -59.30 13.94
N CYS A 977 4.81 -60.20 13.39
CA CYS A 977 5.07 -61.54 13.90
C CYS A 977 6.28 -61.51 14.85
N PRO A 978 6.36 -62.41 15.87
CA PRO A 978 7.53 -62.48 16.74
C PRO A 978 8.86 -62.59 15.97
N PRO A 979 9.95 -61.95 16.44
CA PRO A 979 11.23 -61.85 15.74
C PRO A 979 12.04 -63.16 15.62
N ARG A 980 11.40 -64.32 15.84
CA ARG A 980 11.94 -65.69 15.62
C ARG A 980 10.99 -66.58 14.80
N CYS A 981 10.08 -65.98 14.03
CA CYS A 981 9.24 -66.71 13.10
C CYS A 981 9.98 -66.95 11.77
N ASP A 982 10.36 -68.21 11.51
CA ASP A 982 11.07 -68.60 10.28
C ASP A 982 10.19 -68.49 9.01
N GLU A 983 8.87 -68.38 9.13
CA GLU A 983 8.00 -68.00 8.01
C GLU A 983 8.06 -66.49 7.73
N ALA A 984 8.89 -66.10 6.75
CA ALA A 984 9.07 -64.71 6.36
C ALA A 984 7.77 -64.05 5.83
N PRO A 985 7.46 -62.80 6.24
CA PRO A 985 6.27 -62.10 5.77
C PRO A 985 6.41 -61.73 4.28
N LYS A 986 5.47 -62.19 3.46
CA LYS A 986 5.35 -61.79 2.05
C LYS A 986 4.82 -60.35 1.92
N MET A 987 5.62 -59.36 2.31
CA MET A 987 5.34 -57.96 2.05
C MET A 987 5.30 -57.70 0.55
N LYS A 988 4.11 -57.43 0.01
CA LYS A 988 3.94 -56.69 -1.24
C LYS A 988 3.70 -55.22 -0.90
N LEU A 989 4.76 -54.42 -0.92
CA LEU A 989 4.59 -52.98 -1.14
C LEU A 989 4.39 -52.73 -2.64
N PRO A 990 3.47 -51.85 -3.05
CA PRO A 990 3.25 -51.45 -4.45
C PRO A 990 4.14 -50.20 -4.76
N LEU A 991 4.33 -49.70 -5.99
CA LEU A 991 3.71 -49.85 -7.31
C LEU A 991 4.78 -49.75 -8.42
N ARG A 992 4.53 -50.29 -9.63
CA ARG A 992 4.32 -49.54 -10.90
C ARG A 992 4.17 -50.51 -12.12
N PRO A 993 3.67 -50.06 -13.30
CA PRO A 993 2.92 -50.93 -14.20
C PRO A 993 3.63 -51.40 -15.50
N SER A 994 3.23 -52.61 -15.95
CA SER A 994 3.18 -53.09 -17.36
C SER A 994 4.51 -53.29 -18.14
N PRO A 995 4.55 -54.06 -19.26
CA PRO A 995 3.55 -54.99 -19.82
C PRO A 995 4.05 -56.41 -20.27
N LEU A 996 3.25 -57.45 -20.02
CA LEU A 996 2.84 -58.53 -20.97
C LEU A 996 3.95 -59.41 -21.69
N PRO A 997 3.60 -60.38 -22.58
CA PRO A 997 3.13 -61.70 -22.14
C PRO A 997 3.69 -62.95 -22.90
N ALA A 998 3.45 -64.17 -22.39
CA ALA A 998 3.56 -65.41 -23.19
C ALA A 998 2.59 -66.54 -22.77
N ARG A 999 2.28 -67.42 -23.74
CA ARG A 999 1.44 -68.65 -23.75
C ARG A 999 2.07 -69.81 -22.91
N ALA A 1000 1.45 -70.96 -22.60
CA ALA A 1000 0.08 -71.57 -22.49
C ALA A 1000 0.30 -73.06 -22.00
N PRO A 1001 -0.57 -74.11 -22.14
CA PRO A 1001 -2.01 -74.23 -22.45
C PRO A 1001 -2.88 -75.26 -21.62
N LYS A 1002 -4.15 -74.91 -21.38
CA LYS A 1002 -5.41 -75.73 -21.50
C LYS A 1002 -5.68 -77.09 -20.76
N ARG A 1003 -6.99 -77.20 -20.40
CA ARG A 1003 -7.96 -78.35 -20.45
C ARG A 1003 -8.16 -79.23 -19.19
N PRO A 1004 -9.32 -79.93 -19.02
CA PRO A 1004 -10.58 -79.91 -19.81
C PRO A 1004 -11.93 -79.85 -19.04
N ASN A 1005 -12.99 -79.35 -19.72
CA ASN A 1005 -14.43 -79.72 -19.65
C ASN A 1005 -15.21 -79.66 -18.29
N ASN A 1006 -16.56 -79.62 -18.22
CA ASN A 1006 -17.59 -80.07 -19.19
C ASN A 1006 -18.87 -79.18 -19.27
N ARG A 1007 -19.85 -79.56 -20.11
CA ARG A 1007 -21.08 -78.84 -20.52
C ARG A 1007 -22.38 -79.31 -19.81
N HIS A 1008 -23.49 -78.53 -19.88
CA HIS A 1008 -24.64 -78.77 -20.81
C HIS A 1008 -25.85 -77.79 -20.70
N GLN A 1009 -26.35 -77.32 -21.86
CA GLN A 1009 -27.76 -77.02 -22.28
C GLN A 1009 -28.64 -75.99 -21.49
N SER A 1010 -29.68 -75.34 -22.06
CA SER A 1010 -30.10 -75.11 -23.47
C SER A 1010 -31.27 -74.11 -23.65
N ARG A 1011 -31.29 -73.38 -24.79
CA ARG A 1011 -32.45 -72.93 -25.63
C ARG A 1011 -33.58 -72.03 -25.03
N SER A 1012 -34.43 -71.34 -25.80
CA SER A 1012 -34.29 -70.42 -26.97
C SER A 1012 -35.66 -70.06 -27.59
N ASN A 1013 -35.96 -68.77 -27.85
CA ASN A 1013 -36.72 -68.20 -29.01
C ASN A 1013 -37.08 -66.71 -28.75
N ARG A 1014 -36.77 -65.73 -29.63
CA ARG A 1014 -37.36 -65.30 -30.95
C ARG A 1014 -38.59 -64.40 -30.78
N THR A 1015 -38.84 -63.31 -31.54
CA THR A 1015 -38.19 -62.63 -32.70
C THR A 1015 -38.66 -61.14 -32.68
N SER A 1016 -38.39 -60.15 -33.55
CA SER A 1016 -37.66 -59.82 -34.82
C SER A 1016 -37.80 -58.28 -35.02
N SER A 1017 -37.20 -57.48 -35.92
CA SER A 1017 -36.09 -57.47 -36.92
C SER A 1017 -35.97 -56.00 -37.41
N GLY A 1018 -34.94 -55.47 -38.10
CA GLY A 1018 -33.67 -56.02 -38.63
C GLY A 1018 -33.29 -55.32 -39.95
N GLY A 1019 -32.07 -54.75 -40.07
CA GLY A 1019 -31.58 -54.02 -41.26
C GLY A 1019 -30.03 -54.00 -41.35
N PRO A 1020 -29.40 -53.72 -42.51
CA PRO A 1020 -28.02 -54.17 -42.83
C PRO A 1020 -26.96 -53.04 -42.77
N SER A 1021 -25.66 -53.32 -42.52
CA SER A 1021 -24.64 -53.80 -43.50
C SER A 1021 -23.22 -53.54 -42.89
N HIS A 1022 -22.07 -54.08 -43.32
CA HIS A 1022 -21.68 -55.15 -44.24
C HIS A 1022 -20.36 -55.83 -43.77
N GLN A 1023 -20.10 -57.03 -44.31
CA GLN A 1023 -18.87 -57.87 -44.46
C GLN A 1023 -17.45 -57.19 -44.35
N THR A 1024 -16.29 -57.85 -44.11
CA THR A 1024 -15.91 -59.30 -43.98
C THR A 1024 -14.52 -59.50 -43.30
N SER A 1025 -14.18 -60.75 -42.93
CA SER A 1025 -12.85 -61.26 -42.50
C SER A 1025 -12.00 -61.78 -43.71
N PRO A 1026 -10.81 -62.44 -43.58
CA PRO A 1026 -9.86 -62.61 -42.45
C PRO A 1026 -8.33 -62.53 -42.80
N THR A 1027 -7.45 -62.85 -41.82
CA THR A 1027 -6.04 -63.37 -41.93
C THR A 1027 -4.90 -62.58 -42.62
N GLY A 1028 -3.71 -62.55 -41.99
CA GLY A 1028 -2.42 -62.25 -42.67
C GLY A 1028 -1.23 -61.96 -41.74
N ARG A 1029 -0.08 -62.60 -41.95
CA ARG A 1029 1.18 -62.56 -41.14
C ARG A 1029 2.04 -61.28 -41.32
N SER A 1030 3.07 -61.18 -40.46
CA SER A 1030 4.43 -60.58 -40.65
C SER A 1030 4.69 -59.14 -40.18
N ASP A 1031 5.82 -58.98 -39.50
CA ASP A 1031 6.56 -57.74 -39.14
C ASP A 1031 7.33 -57.17 -40.39
N PRO A 1032 8.19 -56.13 -40.33
CA PRO A 1032 8.66 -55.31 -39.19
C PRO A 1032 8.80 -53.77 -39.44
N PHE A 1033 9.52 -53.08 -38.54
CA PHE A 1033 10.22 -51.75 -38.61
C PHE A 1033 9.60 -50.47 -38.00
N GLU A 1034 10.47 -49.76 -37.27
CA GLU A 1034 10.58 -48.32 -36.90
C GLU A 1034 9.34 -47.53 -36.38
N ALA A 1035 9.45 -46.62 -35.40
CA ALA A 1035 10.59 -45.76 -35.02
C ALA A 1035 10.70 -45.49 -33.50
N GLN A 1036 11.71 -44.71 -33.07
CA GLN A 1036 11.98 -44.34 -31.67
C GLN A 1036 11.76 -42.84 -31.36
N SER A 1037 11.63 -42.51 -30.07
CA SER A 1037 11.55 -41.12 -29.57
C SER A 1037 12.94 -40.51 -29.34
N PRO A 1038 13.08 -39.17 -29.44
CA PRO A 1038 14.13 -38.42 -28.75
C PRO A 1038 13.70 -38.07 -27.32
N ARG A 1039 14.66 -37.96 -26.40
CA ARG A 1039 14.51 -37.34 -25.07
C ARG A 1039 15.61 -36.28 -24.89
N ALA A 1040 15.34 -35.26 -24.09
CA ALA A 1040 16.13 -34.03 -24.00
C ALA A 1040 17.61 -34.19 -23.60
N GLN A 1041 18.41 -33.22 -24.01
CA GLN A 1041 19.69 -32.84 -23.38
C GLN A 1041 19.58 -31.41 -22.80
N THR A 1042 20.37 -31.14 -21.76
CA THR A 1042 20.39 -29.87 -21.00
C THR A 1042 21.36 -28.84 -21.59
N PRO A 1043 21.02 -27.53 -21.57
CA PRO A 1043 21.98 -26.45 -21.76
C PRO A 1043 22.41 -25.81 -20.43
N THR A 1044 23.71 -25.56 -20.27
CA THR A 1044 24.29 -24.72 -19.19
C THR A 1044 24.50 -23.28 -19.66
N HIS A 1045 24.70 -22.36 -18.70
CA HIS A 1045 24.86 -20.90 -18.90
C HIS A 1045 25.91 -20.49 -19.95
N MET A 1046 25.63 -19.39 -20.68
CA MET A 1046 26.63 -18.35 -20.97
C MET A 1046 26.03 -17.00 -21.38
N ALA A 1047 26.79 -15.93 -21.11
CA ALA A 1047 26.73 -14.56 -21.67
C ALA A 1047 25.43 -13.72 -21.53
N GLN A 1048 25.55 -12.57 -20.88
CA GLN A 1048 24.49 -11.57 -20.74
C GLN A 1048 24.28 -10.77 -22.04
N ALA A 1049 23.04 -10.69 -22.54
CA ALA A 1049 22.61 -9.63 -23.45
C ALA A 1049 21.84 -8.57 -22.66
N ARG A 1050 22.30 -7.30 -22.67
CA ARG A 1050 21.67 -6.19 -21.92
C ARG A 1050 20.28 -5.85 -22.48
N LYS A 1051 19.24 -6.51 -21.99
CA LYS A 1051 17.86 -6.05 -22.14
C LYS A 1051 17.71 -4.72 -21.39
N HIS A 1052 17.48 -3.61 -22.10
CA HIS A 1052 17.02 -2.37 -21.46
C HIS A 1052 15.56 -2.54 -21.01
N CYS A 1053 15.36 -3.09 -19.81
CA CYS A 1053 14.07 -3.06 -19.11
C CYS A 1053 13.54 -1.62 -19.00
N LEU A 1054 12.25 -1.50 -18.72
CA LEU A 1054 11.67 -0.21 -18.31
C LEU A 1054 11.95 0.03 -16.81
N ASP A 1055 11.91 1.30 -16.44
CA ASP A 1055 12.02 1.73 -15.06
C ASP A 1055 10.60 1.77 -14.45
N PRO A 1056 10.37 1.12 -13.30
CA PRO A 1056 9.16 1.37 -12.52
C PRO A 1056 9.19 2.85 -12.08
N THR A 1057 8.06 3.55 -12.14
CA THR A 1057 8.00 4.91 -11.61
C THR A 1057 7.96 4.92 -10.09
N SER A 1058 8.23 6.09 -9.49
CA SER A 1058 7.82 6.37 -8.12
C SER A 1058 6.35 6.02 -7.86
N GLU A 1059 5.43 6.18 -8.84
CA GLU A 1059 4.05 5.70 -8.67
C GLU A 1059 3.94 4.17 -8.57
N GLU A 1060 4.75 3.42 -9.32
CA GLU A 1060 4.78 1.95 -9.31
C GLU A 1060 5.58 1.39 -8.10
N ILE A 1061 6.41 2.23 -7.46
CA ILE A 1061 7.25 1.92 -6.28
C ILE A 1061 6.55 2.28 -4.96
N MET A 1062 5.91 3.46 -4.85
CA MET A 1062 5.09 3.84 -3.68
C MET A 1062 3.85 2.96 -3.51
N GLU A 1063 3.58 2.11 -4.50
CA GLU A 1063 2.77 0.91 -4.34
C GLU A 1063 3.54 -0.24 -3.67
N GLY A 1064 4.38 0.08 -2.66
CA GLY A 1064 5.08 -0.84 -1.75
C GLY A 1064 4.16 -1.53 -0.74
N GLY A 1065 3.97 -1.06 0.50
CA GLY A 1065 4.25 0.29 1.03
C GLY A 1065 3.06 0.95 1.76
N TYR A 1066 1.83 0.39 1.72
CA TYR A 1066 0.68 0.92 2.49
C TYR A 1066 -0.39 -0.13 2.89
N TYR A 1067 -0.46 -1.28 2.22
CA TYR A 1067 -1.44 -2.34 2.55
C TYR A 1067 -0.77 -3.68 2.91
N ALA A 1068 0.25 -3.63 3.77
CA ALA A 1068 0.92 -4.82 4.31
C ALA A 1068 0.13 -5.46 5.47
N GLU A 1069 -1.12 -5.87 5.20
CA GLU A 1069 -1.93 -6.82 5.99
C GLU A 1069 -3.33 -6.95 5.32
N THR A 1070 -3.51 -7.85 4.34
CA THR A 1070 -4.76 -8.61 4.05
C THR A 1070 -4.62 -9.44 2.77
N ILE A 1071 -4.69 -10.77 2.91
CA ILE A 1071 -4.70 -11.82 1.86
C ILE A 1071 -3.35 -11.99 1.13
N GLN A 1072 -2.90 -13.26 1.07
CA GLN A 1072 -1.95 -13.79 0.08
C GLN A 1072 -1.95 -15.33 0.13
N GLN A 1073 -2.47 -16.02 -0.89
CA GLN A 1073 -2.33 -17.48 -1.06
C GLN A 1073 -2.51 -17.92 -2.52
N VAL A 1074 -1.48 -18.54 -3.11
CA VAL A 1074 -1.59 -19.32 -4.37
C VAL A 1074 -1.13 -20.77 -4.11
N ARG A 1075 -1.70 -21.74 -4.83
CA ARG A 1075 -1.47 -23.19 -4.62
C ARG A 1075 -0.46 -23.80 -5.61
N GLN A 1076 0.68 -24.25 -5.07
CA GLN A 1076 1.39 -25.50 -5.39
C GLN A 1076 1.93 -25.77 -6.82
N THR A 1077 3.22 -26.13 -6.89
CA THR A 1077 3.70 -27.46 -7.36
C THR A 1077 5.18 -27.68 -6.99
N THR A 1078 5.50 -28.11 -5.76
CA THR A 1078 5.86 -29.52 -5.40
C THR A 1078 7.06 -30.13 -6.17
N GLY A 1079 8.21 -30.37 -5.49
CA GLY A 1079 9.46 -30.78 -6.16
C GLY A 1079 10.56 -31.55 -5.38
N ASN A 1080 10.30 -32.10 -4.18
CA ASN A 1080 11.13 -33.06 -3.42
C ASN A 1080 12.56 -32.69 -2.90
N THR A 1081 12.63 -32.46 -1.58
CA THR A 1081 13.33 -33.32 -0.59
C THR A 1081 14.83 -33.68 -0.73
N ILE A 1082 15.67 -32.93 -0.01
CA ILE A 1082 16.70 -33.38 0.99
C ILE A 1082 17.54 -34.64 0.69
N THR A 1083 18.88 -34.50 0.61
CA THR A 1083 19.84 -35.18 1.52
C THR A 1083 21.24 -34.58 1.52
N THR A 1084 22.01 -34.86 2.58
CA THR A 1084 23.28 -34.23 2.96
C THR A 1084 24.52 -35.10 2.67
N THR A 1085 25.70 -34.58 3.04
CA THR A 1085 26.98 -35.27 3.33
C THR A 1085 27.86 -35.81 2.20
N ALA A 1086 29.10 -35.26 2.17
CA ALA A 1086 30.39 -36.00 2.11
C ALA A 1086 30.87 -36.61 0.75
N VAL A 1087 32.17 -36.80 0.48
CA VAL A 1087 33.45 -36.17 0.93
C VAL A 1087 34.61 -36.69 0.03
N LEU A 1088 35.69 -35.91 -0.22
CA LEU A 1088 36.97 -36.32 -0.88
C LEU A 1088 36.83 -36.85 -2.35
N GLU A 1089 37.86 -37.06 -3.20
CA GLU A 1089 39.21 -36.47 -3.32
C GLU A 1089 39.74 -36.47 -4.80
N SER A 1090 40.80 -35.70 -4.99
CA SER A 1090 41.81 -35.57 -6.07
C SER A 1090 42.15 -36.69 -7.09
N PHE A 1091 42.84 -36.25 -8.17
CA PHE A 1091 43.69 -36.98 -9.15
C PHE A 1091 42.99 -37.80 -10.29
N ALA A 1092 43.62 -38.10 -11.44
CA ALA A 1092 44.59 -37.35 -12.28
C ALA A 1092 44.86 -38.03 -13.66
N ASP A 1093 45.20 -37.19 -14.64
CA ASP A 1093 46.16 -37.38 -15.75
C ASP A 1093 45.91 -38.38 -16.93
N THR A 1094 46.54 -38.02 -18.07
CA THR A 1094 46.83 -38.77 -19.32
C THR A 1094 45.68 -39.03 -20.32
N SER A 1095 45.91 -39.03 -21.65
CA SER A 1095 46.90 -38.32 -22.49
C SER A 1095 46.51 -38.40 -23.99
N LYS A 1096 47.17 -37.56 -24.85
CA LYS A 1096 47.23 -37.62 -26.33
C LYS A 1096 45.96 -37.20 -27.09
N GLU A 1097 45.96 -36.06 -27.79
CA GLU A 1097 46.49 -35.79 -29.15
C GLU A 1097 45.62 -36.41 -30.27
N SER A 1098 45.26 -35.71 -31.37
CA SER A 1098 46.11 -34.78 -32.13
C SER A 1098 45.40 -33.74 -33.03
N SER A 1099 46.10 -32.62 -33.26
CA SER A 1099 46.12 -31.79 -34.50
C SER A 1099 45.14 -30.60 -34.70
N ARG A 1100 45.65 -29.62 -35.48
CA ARG A 1100 44.97 -28.49 -36.16
C ARG A 1100 44.36 -27.36 -35.31
N ARG A 1101 45.25 -26.54 -34.74
CA ARG A 1101 45.03 -25.09 -34.51
C ARG A 1101 44.93 -24.30 -35.85
N GLN A 1102 44.68 -22.99 -35.72
CA GLN A 1102 44.78 -21.92 -36.74
C GLN A 1102 43.52 -21.63 -37.59
N ASN A 1103 42.68 -20.74 -37.05
CA ASN A 1103 42.24 -19.53 -37.75
C ASN A 1103 41.90 -18.46 -36.67
N TRP A 1104 41.38 -17.29 -37.09
CA TRP A 1104 41.02 -16.14 -36.25
C TRP A 1104 42.21 -15.40 -35.62
N SER A 1105 42.67 -14.33 -36.30
CA SER A 1105 43.50 -13.26 -35.72
C SER A 1105 42.68 -11.96 -35.63
N PRO A 1106 42.96 -11.03 -34.70
CA PRO A 1106 42.16 -9.81 -34.51
C PRO A 1106 42.02 -8.93 -35.76
N GLU A 1107 43.06 -8.87 -36.59
CA GLU A 1107 43.09 -8.10 -37.84
C GLU A 1107 41.99 -8.52 -38.84
N LYS A 1108 41.59 -9.80 -38.83
CA LYS A 1108 40.51 -10.30 -39.69
C LYS A 1108 39.11 -9.84 -39.23
N LEU A 1109 38.95 -9.47 -37.96
CA LEU A 1109 37.70 -8.86 -37.46
C LEU A 1109 37.66 -7.38 -37.83
N ALA A 1110 38.72 -6.63 -37.52
CA ALA A 1110 38.82 -5.20 -37.85
C ALA A 1110 38.64 -4.90 -39.35
N LYS A 1111 39.09 -5.81 -40.23
CA LYS A 1111 38.84 -5.70 -41.68
C LYS A 1111 37.36 -5.86 -42.05
N LYS A 1112 36.66 -6.81 -41.41
CA LYS A 1112 35.25 -7.12 -41.70
C LYS A 1112 34.30 -6.01 -41.25
N ASP A 1113 34.59 -5.39 -40.11
CA ASP A 1113 33.80 -4.25 -39.62
C ASP A 1113 33.99 -3.00 -40.50
N LYS A 1114 35.18 -2.83 -41.08
CA LYS A 1114 35.45 -1.78 -42.07
C LYS A 1114 34.71 -2.01 -43.39
N GLU A 1115 34.68 -3.26 -43.87
CA GLU A 1115 33.90 -3.65 -45.07
C GLU A 1115 32.38 -3.40 -44.87
N LEU A 1116 31.84 -3.64 -43.66
CA LEU A 1116 30.46 -3.29 -43.29
C LEU A 1116 30.21 -1.78 -43.23
N ALA A 1117 31.16 -1.00 -42.70
CA ALA A 1117 31.05 0.45 -42.61
C ALA A 1117 31.06 1.15 -43.99
N ASP A 1118 31.78 0.61 -44.97
CA ASP A 1118 31.85 1.18 -46.31
C ASP A 1118 30.67 0.73 -47.22
N ASP A 1119 30.08 -0.46 -47.03
CA ASP A 1119 28.78 -0.82 -47.66
C ASP A 1119 27.63 0.11 -47.19
N ALA A 1120 27.64 0.50 -45.91
CA ALA A 1120 26.71 1.50 -45.38
C ALA A 1120 26.89 2.91 -46.02
N LYS A 1121 28.09 3.25 -46.50
CA LYS A 1121 28.32 4.48 -47.29
C LYS A 1121 27.93 4.32 -48.75
N ALA A 1122 28.17 3.15 -49.36
CA ALA A 1122 27.82 2.88 -50.75
C ALA A 1122 26.31 3.07 -50.99
N LYS A 1123 25.47 2.54 -50.09
CA LYS A 1123 24.00 2.66 -50.13
C LYS A 1123 23.47 4.09 -49.95
N ARG A 1124 24.33 5.06 -49.62
CA ARG A 1124 23.98 6.48 -49.47
C ARG A 1124 24.36 7.35 -50.68
N ARG A 1125 24.83 6.76 -51.79
CA ARG A 1125 25.28 7.47 -53.02
C ARG A 1125 24.74 6.86 -54.33
N GLN A 1126 23.42 6.71 -54.47
CA GLN A 1126 22.81 6.50 -55.81
C GLN A 1126 21.32 6.85 -55.91
N LYS A 1127 21.02 8.14 -56.13
CA LYS A 1127 20.03 8.63 -57.12
C LYS A 1127 20.19 10.14 -57.28
N SER A 1128 20.24 10.59 -58.52
CA SER A 1128 20.62 11.95 -58.95
C SER A 1128 19.64 12.43 -60.05
N PRO A 1129 19.77 13.64 -60.61
CA PRO A 1129 18.60 14.49 -60.84
C PRO A 1129 18.05 14.47 -62.27
N GLU A 1130 16.81 14.95 -62.40
CA GLU A 1130 16.31 15.54 -63.64
C GLU A 1130 15.74 16.94 -63.36
N SER A 1131 15.98 17.86 -64.27
CA SER A 1131 15.51 19.25 -64.22
C SER A 1131 15.05 19.68 -65.60
N ILE A 1132 13.75 19.92 -65.76
CA ILE A 1132 13.16 20.57 -66.93
C ILE A 1132 12.34 21.78 -66.45
N HIS A 1133 12.25 22.80 -67.29
CA HIS A 1133 11.90 24.17 -66.96
C HIS A 1133 10.96 24.73 -68.04
N ILE A 1134 10.38 25.94 -67.85
CA ILE A 1134 9.59 26.71 -68.85
C ILE A 1134 8.17 26.11 -69.11
N SER A 1135 7.04 26.84 -69.13
CA SER A 1135 6.77 28.27 -68.84
C SER A 1135 5.28 28.59 -68.56
N GLY A 1136 5.05 29.62 -67.73
CA GLY A 1136 3.97 30.61 -67.91
C GLY A 1136 2.58 30.32 -67.29
N ILE A 1137 1.67 31.29 -67.21
CA ILE A 1137 1.80 32.75 -67.42
C ILE A 1137 0.59 33.49 -66.78
N TRP A 1138 0.81 34.63 -66.10
CA TRP A 1138 -0.17 35.72 -65.79
C TRP A 1138 -1.31 35.47 -64.75
N HIS A 1139 -1.78 36.44 -63.95
CA HIS A 1139 -1.21 37.74 -63.51
C HIS A 1139 -2.00 38.37 -62.32
N ARG A 1140 -1.31 39.11 -61.42
CA ARG A 1140 -1.79 40.27 -60.58
C ARG A 1140 -2.94 39.99 -59.55
N THR A 1141 -3.17 40.76 -58.47
CA THR A 1141 -2.65 42.03 -57.88
C THR A 1141 -2.92 41.99 -56.33
N THR A 1142 -2.41 42.80 -55.39
CA THR A 1142 -1.56 44.03 -55.38
C THR A 1142 -0.74 44.13 -54.06
N THR A 1143 0.49 44.65 -54.15
CA THR A 1143 1.26 45.53 -53.21
C THR A 1143 1.08 45.57 -51.67
N SER A 1144 2.23 45.70 -51.00
CA SER A 1144 2.49 46.27 -49.67
C SER A 1144 2.40 47.82 -49.63
N ASP A 1145 2.61 48.46 -48.46
CA ASP A 1145 3.77 49.36 -48.25
C ASP A 1145 3.91 49.92 -46.81
N ALA A 1146 4.93 50.76 -46.58
CA ALA A 1146 5.73 50.77 -45.34
C ALA A 1146 5.54 51.94 -44.34
N LEU A 1147 5.97 51.64 -43.10
CA LEU A 1147 6.43 52.51 -42.00
C LEU A 1147 6.70 54.01 -42.30
N HIS A 1148 6.06 54.89 -41.52
CA HIS A 1148 6.56 56.18 -40.96
C HIS A 1148 5.57 56.65 -39.86
N ARG A 1149 5.89 57.44 -38.82
CA ARG A 1149 7.14 58.15 -38.47
C ARG A 1149 7.41 58.24 -36.93
N ARG A 1150 7.72 59.45 -36.41
CA ARG A 1150 8.09 59.83 -35.02
C ARG A 1150 7.00 60.80 -34.45
N ARG A 1151 6.99 61.26 -33.17
CA ARG A 1151 8.09 61.94 -32.45
C ARG A 1151 7.77 62.36 -30.98
N GLU A 1152 8.79 62.26 -30.09
CA GLU A 1152 9.02 62.99 -28.79
C GLU A 1152 7.88 62.94 -27.71
N GLU A 1153 8.03 63.09 -26.38
CA GLU A 1153 9.03 63.62 -25.41
C GLU A 1153 9.31 62.59 -24.26
N LYS A 1154 10.43 62.51 -23.52
CA LYS A 1154 10.95 63.33 -22.37
C LYS A 1154 9.99 63.41 -21.16
N VAL A 1155 10.40 63.35 -19.86
CA VAL A 1155 11.74 63.35 -19.20
C VAL A 1155 11.68 62.79 -17.75
N GLU A 1156 12.84 62.44 -17.12
CA GLU A 1156 13.13 62.17 -15.68
C GLU A 1156 12.30 61.07 -14.93
N THR A 1157 12.79 60.14 -14.08
CA THR A 1157 13.73 60.13 -12.92
C THR A 1157 13.19 60.91 -11.70
N HIS A 1158 13.37 60.54 -10.41
CA HIS A 1158 14.33 59.67 -9.72
C HIS A 1158 13.97 59.52 -8.20
N TRP A 1159 14.65 58.64 -7.42
CA TRP A 1159 14.64 58.47 -5.93
C TRP A 1159 13.30 58.05 -5.24
N SER A 1160 13.24 57.59 -3.97
CA SER A 1160 14.05 56.62 -3.16
C SER A 1160 13.38 56.41 -1.76
N MET A 1161 13.88 55.43 -0.97
CA MET A 1161 14.09 55.40 0.51
C MET A 1161 13.36 56.40 1.44
N GLU A 1162 12.95 56.09 2.68
CA GLU A 1162 12.86 54.88 3.52
C GLU A 1162 12.17 55.28 4.86
N VAL A 1163 11.83 54.30 5.72
CA VAL A 1163 11.78 54.37 7.20
C VAL A 1163 11.43 55.71 7.90
N SER A 1164 10.31 55.72 8.65
CA SER A 1164 10.35 55.99 10.11
C SER A 1164 8.98 55.81 10.81
N THR A 1165 9.04 55.47 12.09
CA THR A 1165 7.91 55.24 13.01
C THR A 1165 7.75 56.38 14.01
N CYS A 1166 6.51 56.78 14.37
CA CYS A 1166 6.03 56.91 15.78
C CYS A 1166 4.63 57.56 15.93
N LYS A 1167 3.90 57.08 16.97
CA LYS A 1167 3.25 57.81 18.10
C LYS A 1167 2.93 59.33 17.97
N GLU A 1168 1.89 59.92 18.58
CA GLU A 1168 0.77 59.49 19.45
C GLU A 1168 -0.28 60.64 19.63
N ALA A 1169 -1.36 60.40 20.39
CA ALA A 1169 -2.25 61.37 21.09
C ALA A 1169 -3.29 62.23 20.31
N GLU A 1170 -4.58 61.90 20.50
CA GLU A 1170 -5.62 62.63 21.29
C GLU A 1170 -5.59 64.18 21.49
N PRO A 1171 -6.72 64.83 21.94
CA PRO A 1171 -8.17 64.53 21.78
C PRO A 1171 -9.09 65.78 21.57
N SER A 1172 -10.43 65.58 21.46
CA SER A 1172 -11.48 66.22 22.32
C SER A 1172 -12.81 66.76 21.70
N ARG A 1173 -13.93 66.38 22.36
CA ARG A 1173 -15.20 67.11 22.69
C ARG A 1173 -16.20 67.64 21.63
N GLY A 1174 -17.47 67.19 21.76
CA GLY A 1174 -18.70 67.89 21.32
C GLY A 1174 -20.03 67.19 21.74
N LYS A 1175 -21.03 67.92 22.27
CA LYS A 1175 -22.44 67.51 22.60
C LYS A 1175 -23.38 68.76 22.40
N PRO A 1176 -24.66 68.89 22.88
CA PRO A 1176 -25.71 67.95 23.37
C PRO A 1176 -27.20 68.22 22.95
N ALA A 1177 -28.13 67.30 23.29
CA ALA A 1177 -29.61 67.45 23.53
C ALA A 1177 -30.14 66.27 24.43
N LYS A 1178 -31.28 66.19 25.16
CA LYS A 1178 -32.56 66.94 25.41
C LYS A 1178 -33.80 66.64 24.52
N SER A 1179 -35.06 66.55 25.02
CA SER A 1179 -35.62 66.43 26.41
C SER A 1179 -37.18 66.21 26.47
N GLY A 1180 -37.71 65.54 27.53
CA GLY A 1180 -39.14 65.52 27.98
C GLY A 1180 -39.90 64.19 27.76
N THR A 1181 -40.94 63.74 28.51
CA THR A 1181 -41.66 64.23 29.75
C THR A 1181 -42.45 63.03 30.38
N GLU A 1182 -42.95 63.15 31.63
CA GLU A 1182 -43.66 62.18 32.51
C GLU A 1182 -45.02 61.61 31.95
N ILE A 1183 -45.82 60.67 32.52
CA ILE A 1183 -46.24 60.16 33.88
C ILE A 1183 -46.79 58.68 33.69
N GLY A 1184 -47.01 57.71 34.62
CA GLY A 1184 -46.82 57.46 36.08
C GLY A 1184 -47.79 56.37 36.65
N LEU A 1185 -47.81 56.12 37.99
CA LEU A 1185 -48.67 55.24 38.84
C LEU A 1185 -48.49 53.67 38.90
N GLU A 1186 -48.07 53.21 40.10
CA GLU A 1186 -48.39 52.00 40.95
C GLU A 1186 -48.97 50.69 40.34
N SER A 1187 -48.59 49.47 40.79
CA SER A 1187 -48.58 49.01 42.20
C SER A 1187 -47.84 47.67 42.48
N SER A 1188 -47.17 47.58 43.64
CA SER A 1188 -47.02 46.46 44.65
C SER A 1188 -46.75 44.98 44.22
N MET A 1189 -46.02 44.13 44.95
CA MET A 1189 -45.67 44.02 46.40
C MET A 1189 -44.27 43.38 46.63
N ASP A 1190 -43.68 43.63 47.82
CA ASP A 1190 -43.01 42.74 48.83
C ASP A 1190 -42.23 41.48 48.36
N ASP A 1191 -41.18 40.94 49.02
CA ASP A 1191 -40.39 41.21 50.25
C ASP A 1191 -39.03 40.44 50.06
N GLY A 1192 -38.00 40.39 50.92
CA GLY A 1192 -37.75 40.82 52.30
C GLY A 1192 -36.74 39.85 52.98
N ALA A 1193 -35.96 40.29 53.97
CA ALA A 1193 -34.92 39.55 54.75
C ALA A 1193 -33.68 39.02 53.96
N GLN A 1194 -32.42 39.02 54.44
CA GLN A 1194 -31.77 38.83 55.78
C GLN A 1194 -31.57 37.37 56.22
N GLU A 1195 -30.38 37.12 56.76
CA GLU A 1195 -30.10 36.23 57.92
C GLU A 1195 -30.29 34.71 57.73
N ASP A 1196 -29.61 33.84 58.48
CA ASP A 1196 -28.32 33.97 59.20
C ASP A 1196 -27.80 32.56 59.50
N LYS A 1197 -26.47 32.37 59.54
CA LYS A 1197 -25.82 31.19 60.17
C LYS A 1197 -26.32 29.84 59.55
N ALA A 1198 -26.00 28.64 60.05
CA ALA A 1198 -25.18 28.25 61.18
C ALA A 1198 -24.40 26.97 60.83
N GLU A 1199 -23.13 26.94 61.22
CA GLU A 1199 -22.59 26.01 62.22
C GLU A 1199 -22.63 24.48 61.92
N ASP A 1200 -21.54 23.71 62.09
CA ASP A 1200 -20.18 24.09 62.53
C ASP A 1200 -19.12 23.04 62.16
N ASP A 1201 -17.90 23.53 62.03
CA ASP A 1201 -16.62 23.05 62.59
C ASP A 1201 -15.92 21.71 62.26
N GLU A 1202 -14.59 21.87 62.34
CA GLU A 1202 -13.56 21.00 62.92
C GLU A 1202 -12.76 20.04 62.01
N ASP A 1203 -11.44 20.20 61.84
CA ASP A 1203 -10.54 21.39 61.79
C ASP A 1203 -9.10 20.92 61.43
N GLU A 1204 -8.15 21.86 61.40
CA GLU A 1204 -6.68 21.70 61.49
C GLU A 1204 -6.00 20.93 60.31
N ASP A 1205 -5.29 21.53 59.33
CA ASP A 1205 -4.48 22.77 59.14
C ASP A 1205 -2.96 22.52 59.12
N GLU A 1206 -2.21 23.62 58.93
CA GLU A 1206 -0.76 23.82 58.85
C GLU A 1206 -0.08 23.26 57.57
N GLU A 1207 0.10 24.06 56.51
CA GLU A 1207 1.03 25.23 56.34
C GLU A 1207 2.48 24.77 56.04
N GLU A 1208 3.44 25.55 55.51
CA GLU A 1208 3.62 26.96 55.09
C GLU A 1208 4.43 26.92 53.74
N ASP A 1209 4.65 27.99 52.98
CA ASP A 1209 3.73 29.01 52.45
C ASP A 1209 4.46 29.81 51.33
N ASP A 1210 3.74 30.76 50.72
CA ASP A 1210 4.20 32.05 50.14
C ASP A 1210 5.38 32.20 49.14
N ASP A 1211 5.40 33.19 48.22
CA ASP A 1211 4.37 34.00 47.52
C ASP A 1211 5.13 34.94 46.50
N LEU A 1212 4.39 35.80 45.80
CA LEU A 1212 4.74 37.12 45.25
C LEU A 1212 5.44 37.23 43.87
N ILE A 1213 4.57 37.53 42.88
CA ILE A 1213 4.49 38.85 42.18
C ILE A 1213 4.98 39.01 40.72
N SER A 1214 4.15 39.79 40.00
CA SER A 1214 4.34 40.55 38.74
C SER A 1214 4.67 39.83 37.42
N PHE A 1215 3.66 39.78 36.55
CA PHE A 1215 3.60 40.54 35.29
C PHE A 1215 4.93 41.03 34.69
N ASP A 1216 5.21 40.61 33.45
CA ASP A 1216 4.69 41.32 32.25
C ASP A 1216 4.24 40.29 31.18
#